data_AF-I0UWV1-F1
#
_entry.id   AF-I0UWV1-F1
#
_cell.length_a   1.000
_cell.length_b   1.000
_cell.length_c   1.000
_cell.angle_alpha   90.00
_cell.angle_beta   90.00
_cell.angle_gamma   90.00
#
_symmetry.space_group_name_H-M   'P 1'
#
loop_
_entity.id
_entity.type
_entity.pdbx_description
1 polymer ?
#
loop_
_entity_poly.entity_id
_entity_poly.type
_entity_poly.pdbx_seq_one_letter_code
_entity_poly.pdbx_strand_id
1 'polypeptide(L)'
;MADNDRLVEYLRRVTADLHQTRQRLREVESRGQDAVAVVGMACRLPGGVTSPEDLWRLVVAGGDAVSGFPADRGWSPGDPATPHTREGGFLSGAADFDAGLFGISPREATAMDPQQRLLLETSWEALERAGLAPTSLRGTDTGVFVGMGNHDYGPRLDEEAEDVAGHVLTGTIASIASGRIAYTLGLEGPAITIDTACSSSLVALHQASQSLRDGDCSLALAGGVAVMSHSGLFTEFHRQGGLASDGRCKSFADAADGTGWGEGVGVLVLERLSDAVRNGRRVLAVVRGSAVNQDGASHGLTAPNGPAQQRVIRKALANARLSTQDIDAVEAHGTGTRLGDPIEAQALLATYGQGRDPDRPLFLGSVKSNIAHTQAASGVAGVIKMILAMRHGVLPPTLHVNEPSTQVDWSAGAVELLTESRPWPEVDRPRRSAVSSFGISGTNAHVVLEQAPEPEPVEDEPRSASAAVSSASSVPLPWVLSGRTVKALRAQAARLLDHVAAEPEVSPADVAFSLATTRAHLEHRAVILGADRAELAARLSAVAEGTETPGVVIGTTRATGRLAMMFTGQGSQYPAMGRALYRTYPVFAAAFDEVCAELDPLLGVSVRDLVFADGGVAETAAGPDGASGGGSGGVAETAADRPLDRTDLAQAALFTVEVALSRLLAHVGIRPDVVLGHSFGEVVAAHLAGVWSLRDACAVVAARGGLVRRLARPGAMVAVAATEAEAADHLAEVGGTLVIAAVNGPRSVVLSGDADAVEEAARYWRDRSRRVRPLRGGQAFHSPLMEPAVAAFTEALRKVSFAAPEIPLISTVTGRPVDPRAVTTPEYWADQLRRPVRFADAVRTLREESITTILEVGPDGVLTPMAREVLDEQRADEDVTVAVTLRQGWPEPDTFGAALAALHVRGLVPRWAGLLDAPARQVPLPTYAFQRSRYWWGRSQGRDDDSMATTLDADFWDAVRCGDLSTLAETLGLRAPDEHGALTALLPALTERAARRRELAETASWRHRSTWVPFAADFAARPAGRWLVVHTEGQADDPDVSAIVDALTDGGGVVPLVLDESESMGPAQAARLAEAVRSRGDTEVAGVLSLLALRDSSSARDDLDTSTALRATTALLQALGEARVRGPLWCVTRSAVSVGESDAPVDPRQALLWGWGRSAAREHPDRWGGLVDLPARPDGRTAGLVAGAVRGDHAEDEIAVRSSGRLVRRLRPVPDGSASPPWRSDGAVVLTGD
;
A
#
# COMPACT_ATOMS: atom_id res chain seq x y z
N MET A 1 -26.06 66.31 5.70
CA MET A 1 -24.83 65.55 5.99
C MET A 1 -25.11 64.05 6.08
N ALA A 2 -26.13 63.57 6.79
CA ALA A 2 -26.45 62.13 6.91
C ALA A 2 -26.81 61.38 5.60
N ASP A 3 -27.20 62.09 4.53
CA ASP A 3 -27.64 61.48 3.28
C ASP A 3 -26.48 61.18 2.29
N ASN A 4 -25.41 61.98 2.36
CA ASN A 4 -24.22 61.80 1.51
C ASN A 4 -23.35 60.62 1.97
N ASP A 5 -23.25 60.38 3.28
CA ASP A 5 -22.45 59.27 3.82
C ASP A 5 -23.07 57.92 3.45
N ARG A 6 -24.42 57.82 3.48
CA ARG A 6 -25.17 56.65 2.99
C ARG A 6 -25.00 56.43 1.49
N LEU A 7 -24.95 57.50 0.70
CA LEU A 7 -24.72 57.42 -0.74
C LEU A 7 -23.31 56.90 -1.07
N VAL A 8 -22.28 57.36 -0.35
CA VAL A 8 -20.90 56.91 -0.53
C VAL A 8 -20.74 55.44 -0.12
N GLU A 9 -21.37 55.02 0.98
CA GLU A 9 -21.37 53.61 1.40
C GLU A 9 -22.10 52.71 0.39
N TYR A 10 -23.24 53.16 -0.13
CA TYR A 10 -23.96 52.45 -1.19
C TYR A 10 -23.14 52.35 -2.49
N LEU A 11 -22.48 53.44 -2.91
CA LEU A 11 -21.60 53.43 -4.08
C LEU A 11 -20.40 52.50 -3.87
N ARG A 12 -19.75 52.50 -2.70
CA ARG A 12 -18.67 51.55 -2.39
C ARG A 12 -19.15 50.10 -2.49
N ARG A 13 -20.32 49.78 -1.95
CA ARG A 13 -20.91 48.44 -2.04
C ARG A 13 -21.21 48.05 -3.48
N VAL A 14 -21.88 48.90 -4.26
CA VAL A 14 -22.18 48.64 -5.68
C VAL A 14 -20.92 48.49 -6.52
N THR A 15 -19.86 49.25 -6.22
CA THR A 15 -18.58 49.14 -6.94
C THR A 15 -17.85 47.84 -6.59
N ALA A 16 -17.90 47.42 -5.31
CA ALA A 16 -17.38 46.13 -4.86
C ALA A 16 -18.16 44.96 -5.48
N ASP A 17 -19.49 45.02 -5.47
CA ASP A 17 -20.37 44.02 -6.09
C ASP A 17 -20.13 43.92 -7.61
N LEU A 18 -19.95 45.06 -8.29
CA LEU A 18 -19.61 45.11 -9.72
C LEU A 18 -18.22 44.53 -10.00
N HIS A 19 -17.25 44.81 -9.12
CA HIS A 19 -15.90 44.24 -9.24
C HIS A 19 -15.92 42.72 -9.04
N GLN A 20 -16.60 42.25 -8.00
CA GLN A 20 -16.78 40.83 -7.73
C GLN A 20 -17.56 40.12 -8.86
N THR A 21 -18.60 40.75 -9.40
CA THR A 21 -19.37 40.21 -10.53
C THR A 21 -18.51 40.14 -11.80
N ARG A 22 -17.69 41.17 -12.07
CA ARG A 22 -16.74 41.16 -13.20
C ARG A 22 -15.63 40.13 -13.03
N GLN A 23 -15.11 39.95 -11.81
CA GLN A 23 -14.15 38.89 -11.51
C GLN A 23 -14.78 37.52 -11.72
N ARG A 24 -15.98 37.29 -11.19
CA ARG A 24 -16.71 36.02 -11.35
C ARG A 24 -17.06 35.73 -12.80
N LEU A 25 -17.45 36.75 -13.59
CA LEU A 25 -17.67 36.59 -15.03
C LEU A 25 -16.38 36.21 -15.76
N ARG A 26 -15.27 36.91 -15.47
CA ARG A 26 -13.96 36.59 -16.04
C ARG A 26 -13.47 35.20 -15.65
N GLU A 27 -13.72 34.77 -14.41
CA GLU A 27 -13.37 33.43 -13.93
C GLU A 27 -14.20 32.34 -14.63
N VAL A 28 -15.49 32.56 -14.82
CA VAL A 28 -16.37 31.62 -15.55
C VAL A 28 -15.98 31.56 -17.02
N GLU A 29 -15.74 32.72 -17.66
CA GLU A 29 -15.26 32.79 -19.03
C GLU A 29 -13.88 32.15 -19.17
N SER A 30 -12.94 32.40 -18.25
CA SER A 30 -11.61 31.80 -18.29
C SER A 30 -11.64 30.30 -18.07
N ARG A 31 -12.51 29.79 -17.18
CA ARG A 31 -12.68 28.34 -16.94
C ARG A 31 -13.23 27.62 -18.16
N GLY A 32 -14.28 28.15 -18.78
CA GLY A 32 -14.83 27.59 -20.02
C GLY A 32 -13.86 27.70 -21.21
N GLN A 33 -12.82 28.52 -21.08
CA GLN A 33 -11.84 28.81 -22.12
C GLN A 33 -10.45 28.21 -21.85
N ASP A 34 -10.26 27.54 -20.71
CA ASP A 34 -8.97 27.00 -20.34
C ASP A 34 -8.61 25.82 -21.24
N ALA A 35 -7.35 25.78 -21.64
CA ALA A 35 -6.82 24.70 -22.45
C ALA A 35 -6.57 23.48 -21.57
N VAL A 36 -6.56 22.28 -22.16
CA VAL A 36 -6.32 21.04 -21.41
C VAL A 36 -4.90 20.59 -21.68
N ALA A 37 -4.09 20.46 -20.63
CA ALA A 37 -2.74 19.94 -20.69
C ALA A 37 -2.76 18.41 -20.69
N VAL A 38 -1.93 17.80 -21.55
CA VAL A 38 -1.54 16.40 -21.43
C VAL A 38 -0.30 16.36 -20.55
N VAL A 39 -0.42 15.79 -19.34
CA VAL A 39 0.66 15.77 -18.33
C VAL A 39 1.33 14.40 -18.19
N GLY A 40 0.70 13.34 -18.73
CA GLY A 40 1.28 12.00 -18.81
C GLY A 40 0.63 11.19 -19.93
N MET A 41 1.34 10.18 -20.42
CA MET A 41 0.83 9.26 -21.45
C MET A 41 1.50 7.89 -21.37
N ALA A 42 0.78 6.83 -21.69
CA ALA A 42 1.32 5.48 -21.81
C ALA A 42 0.58 4.71 -22.92
N CYS A 43 1.23 3.69 -23.50
CA CYS A 43 0.63 2.87 -24.53
C CYS A 43 1.18 1.44 -24.59
N ARG A 44 0.41 0.55 -25.21
CA ARG A 44 0.79 -0.78 -25.70
C ARG A 44 0.33 -0.90 -27.14
N LEU A 45 1.26 -1.12 -28.07
CA LEU A 45 0.96 -1.15 -29.50
C LEU A 45 1.74 -2.31 -30.17
N PRO A 46 1.37 -2.70 -31.41
CA PRO A 46 2.05 -3.76 -32.15
C PRO A 46 3.55 -3.47 -32.35
N GLY A 47 4.33 -4.52 -32.64
CA GLY A 47 5.77 -4.40 -32.87
C GLY A 47 6.61 -4.32 -31.59
N GLY A 48 6.08 -4.84 -30.48
CA GLY A 48 6.77 -4.83 -29.18
C GLY A 48 6.76 -3.46 -28.49
N VAL A 49 5.88 -2.55 -28.91
CA VAL A 49 5.79 -1.19 -28.35
C VAL A 49 5.14 -1.23 -26.98
N THR A 50 5.92 -0.95 -25.94
CA THR A 50 5.47 -0.92 -24.54
C THR A 50 5.48 0.48 -23.91
N SER A 51 5.88 1.50 -24.65
CA SER A 51 5.99 2.87 -24.17
C SER A 51 5.83 3.89 -25.31
N PRO A 52 5.50 5.15 -25.00
CA PRO A 52 5.54 6.21 -25.99
C PRO A 52 6.91 6.34 -26.67
N GLU A 53 8.00 6.10 -25.93
CA GLU A 53 9.36 6.12 -26.46
C GLU A 53 9.62 4.98 -27.45
N ASP A 54 9.06 3.78 -27.22
CA ASP A 54 9.10 2.68 -28.19
C ASP A 54 8.33 3.03 -29.47
N LEU A 55 7.15 3.64 -29.33
CA LEU A 55 6.36 4.09 -30.49
C LEU A 55 7.17 5.09 -31.31
N TRP A 56 7.81 6.06 -30.66
CA TRP A 56 8.66 7.05 -31.35
C TRP A 56 9.77 6.37 -32.15
N ARG A 57 10.50 5.43 -31.53
CA ARG A 57 11.56 4.67 -32.19
C ARG A 57 11.04 3.90 -33.41
N LEU A 58 9.87 3.26 -33.30
CA LEU A 58 9.25 2.53 -34.39
C LEU A 58 8.89 3.46 -35.56
N VAL A 59 8.19 4.56 -35.30
CA VAL A 59 7.67 5.42 -36.38
C VAL A 59 8.77 6.24 -37.06
N VAL A 60 9.76 6.73 -36.31
CA VAL A 60 10.85 7.54 -36.89
C VAL A 60 11.79 6.71 -37.75
N ALA A 61 11.96 5.42 -37.40
CA ALA A 61 12.74 4.46 -38.18
C ALA A 61 11.97 3.92 -39.40
N GLY A 62 10.69 4.27 -39.56
CA GLY A 62 9.85 3.74 -40.62
C GLY A 62 9.51 2.26 -40.47
N GLY A 63 9.36 1.77 -39.24
CA GLY A 63 9.04 0.37 -38.96
C GLY A 63 7.59 0.00 -39.28
N ASP A 64 7.40 -1.23 -39.77
CA ASP A 64 6.12 -1.90 -40.02
C ASP A 64 5.92 -3.00 -38.98
N ALA A 65 4.85 -2.89 -38.19
CA ALA A 65 4.52 -3.78 -37.09
C ALA A 65 3.44 -4.82 -37.43
N VAL A 66 3.06 -4.94 -38.71
CA VAL A 66 2.17 -6.01 -39.17
C VAL A 66 2.86 -7.37 -39.08
N SER A 67 2.20 -8.33 -38.46
CA SER A 67 2.68 -9.71 -38.29
C SER A 67 1.58 -10.73 -38.61
N GLY A 68 1.93 -12.01 -38.64
CA GLY A 68 0.95 -13.10 -38.67
C GLY A 68 0.09 -13.16 -37.40
N PHE A 69 -1.02 -13.91 -37.46
CA PHE A 69 -1.91 -14.15 -36.32
C PHE A 69 -1.15 -14.71 -35.09
N PRO A 70 -1.55 -14.33 -33.87
CA PRO A 70 -0.95 -14.84 -32.65
C PRO A 70 -1.29 -16.32 -32.45
N ALA A 71 -0.26 -17.14 -32.24
CA ALA A 71 -0.41 -18.58 -32.02
C ALA A 71 -0.98 -18.94 -30.63
N ASP A 72 -0.97 -18.00 -29.70
CA ASP A 72 -1.25 -18.24 -28.29
C ASP A 72 -2.69 -17.89 -27.88
N ARG A 73 -3.63 -17.68 -28.81
CA ARG A 73 -5.01 -17.27 -28.49
C ARG A 73 -6.07 -18.33 -28.79
N GLY A 74 -5.67 -19.51 -29.26
CA GLY A 74 -6.59 -20.60 -29.59
C GLY A 74 -7.50 -20.29 -30.77
N TRP A 75 -7.08 -19.43 -31.69
CA TRP A 75 -7.85 -19.08 -32.88
C TRP A 75 -7.90 -20.26 -33.85
N SER A 76 -9.10 -20.65 -34.29
CA SER A 76 -9.24 -21.61 -35.37
C SER A 76 -8.65 -21.03 -36.67
N PRO A 77 -8.02 -21.84 -37.53
CA PRO A 77 -7.44 -21.38 -38.80
C PRO A 77 -8.46 -20.80 -39.81
N GLY A 78 -9.74 -20.68 -39.46
CA GLY A 78 -10.81 -20.18 -40.34
C GLY A 78 -11.30 -21.25 -41.31
N ASP A 79 -12.34 -20.91 -42.08
CA ASP A 79 -12.92 -21.79 -43.11
C ASP A 79 -11.98 -21.86 -44.34
N PRO A 80 -11.47 -23.04 -44.72
CA PRO A 80 -10.65 -23.22 -45.93
C PRO A 80 -11.35 -22.75 -47.22
N ALA A 81 -12.69 -22.69 -47.23
CA ALA A 81 -13.48 -22.28 -48.39
C ALA A 81 -13.51 -20.75 -48.61
N THR A 82 -13.16 -19.94 -47.60
CA THR A 82 -13.08 -18.47 -47.71
C THR A 82 -11.77 -17.94 -47.10
N PRO A 83 -10.62 -18.19 -47.76
CA PRO A 83 -9.33 -17.73 -47.27
C PRO A 83 -9.25 -16.21 -47.27
N HIS A 84 -8.90 -15.64 -46.12
CA HIS A 84 -8.66 -14.21 -45.92
C HIS A 84 -7.26 -13.98 -45.38
N THR A 85 -6.80 -12.73 -45.39
CA THR A 85 -5.48 -12.38 -44.85
C THR A 85 -5.37 -12.79 -43.39
N ARG A 86 -4.20 -13.34 -43.02
CA ARG A 86 -3.85 -13.70 -41.65
C ARG A 86 -2.77 -12.76 -41.08
N GLU A 87 -2.66 -11.58 -41.67
CA GLU A 87 -1.74 -10.53 -41.25
C GLU A 87 -2.51 -9.38 -40.57
N GLY A 88 -1.92 -8.82 -39.51
CA GLY A 88 -2.48 -7.71 -38.74
C GLY A 88 -1.50 -7.19 -37.69
N GLY A 89 -1.86 -6.12 -36.98
CA GLY A 89 -1.05 -5.57 -35.89
C GLY A 89 -1.47 -6.15 -34.53
N PHE A 90 -0.70 -7.07 -33.95
CA PHE A 90 -1.06 -7.71 -32.68
C PHE A 90 -0.19 -7.26 -31.51
N LEU A 91 -0.79 -7.20 -30.31
CA LEU A 91 -0.04 -6.97 -29.07
C LEU A 91 0.76 -8.20 -28.67
N SER A 92 2.03 -7.98 -28.30
CA SER A 92 2.83 -8.98 -27.58
C SER A 92 2.36 -9.10 -26.13
N GLY A 93 2.08 -10.31 -25.66
CA GLY A 93 1.71 -10.54 -24.26
C GLY A 93 0.31 -10.04 -23.88
N ALA A 94 -0.67 -10.07 -24.80
CA ALA A 94 -2.04 -9.65 -24.50
C ALA A 94 -2.70 -10.44 -23.35
N ALA A 95 -2.22 -11.65 -23.08
CA ALA A 95 -2.67 -12.48 -21.96
C ALA A 95 -1.96 -12.17 -20.63
N ASP A 96 -0.89 -11.38 -20.65
CA ASP A 96 -0.01 -11.18 -19.50
C ASP A 96 -0.53 -10.04 -18.62
N PHE A 97 -0.65 -10.28 -17.31
CA PHE A 97 -1.17 -9.30 -16.37
C PHE A 97 -0.60 -9.49 -14.96
N ASP A 98 -0.33 -8.41 -14.22
CA ASP A 98 0.00 -8.46 -12.78
C ASP A 98 -1.27 -8.30 -11.92
N ALA A 99 -1.99 -9.40 -11.72
CA ALA A 99 -3.21 -9.41 -10.91
C ALA A 99 -2.95 -9.05 -9.43
N GLY A 100 -1.77 -9.39 -8.91
CA GLY A 100 -1.40 -9.22 -7.51
C GLY A 100 -1.27 -7.74 -7.09
N LEU A 101 -0.76 -6.88 -7.99
CA LEU A 101 -0.70 -5.43 -7.78
C LEU A 101 -2.09 -4.83 -7.53
N PHE A 102 -3.08 -5.26 -8.31
CA PHE A 102 -4.42 -4.69 -8.29
C PHE A 102 -5.40 -5.39 -7.34
N GLY A 103 -4.92 -6.38 -6.56
CA GLY A 103 -5.76 -7.13 -5.62
C GLY A 103 -6.78 -8.05 -6.30
N ILE A 104 -6.51 -8.46 -7.54
CA ILE A 104 -7.40 -9.29 -8.37
C ILE A 104 -6.97 -10.76 -8.21
N SER A 105 -7.93 -11.64 -7.98
CA SER A 105 -7.64 -13.08 -7.86
C SER A 105 -7.27 -13.69 -9.22
N PRO A 106 -6.45 -14.75 -9.28
CA PRO A 106 -6.18 -15.46 -10.54
C PRO A 106 -7.44 -15.91 -11.28
N ARG A 107 -8.48 -16.30 -10.54
CA ARG A 107 -9.78 -16.72 -11.08
C ARG A 107 -10.50 -15.57 -11.80
N GLU A 108 -10.56 -14.42 -11.15
CA GLU A 108 -11.13 -13.21 -11.75
C GLU A 108 -10.30 -12.73 -12.93
N ALA A 109 -8.96 -12.70 -12.82
CA ALA A 109 -8.06 -12.28 -13.89
C ALA A 109 -8.21 -13.13 -15.17
N THR A 110 -8.47 -14.42 -15.05
CA THR A 110 -8.78 -15.31 -16.19
C THR A 110 -10.10 -14.95 -16.86
N ALA A 111 -11.12 -14.56 -16.08
CA ALA A 111 -12.43 -14.14 -16.59
C ALA A 111 -12.43 -12.72 -17.17
N MET A 112 -11.44 -11.89 -16.82
CA MET A 112 -11.34 -10.50 -17.29
C MET A 112 -10.89 -10.41 -18.74
N ASP A 113 -11.66 -9.64 -19.52
CA ASP A 113 -11.26 -9.18 -20.85
C ASP A 113 -9.84 -8.57 -20.78
N PRO A 114 -8.89 -9.02 -21.63
CA PRO A 114 -7.57 -8.42 -21.79
C PRO A 114 -7.59 -6.89 -21.89
N GLN A 115 -8.64 -6.33 -22.48
CA GLN A 115 -8.83 -4.88 -22.58
C GLN A 115 -8.86 -4.21 -21.19
N GLN A 116 -9.60 -4.78 -20.23
CA GLN A 116 -9.66 -4.26 -18.86
C GLN A 116 -8.31 -4.37 -18.15
N ARG A 117 -7.61 -5.49 -18.34
CA ARG A 117 -6.30 -5.77 -17.73
C ARG A 117 -5.22 -4.80 -18.20
N LEU A 118 -5.10 -4.62 -19.52
CA LEU A 118 -4.12 -3.72 -20.10
C LEU A 118 -4.43 -2.25 -19.78
N LEU A 119 -5.71 -1.88 -19.67
CA LEU A 119 -6.10 -0.54 -19.23
C LEU A 119 -5.65 -0.23 -17.80
N LEU A 120 -5.73 -1.19 -16.87
CA LEU A 120 -5.24 -1.01 -15.50
C LEU A 120 -3.73 -0.74 -15.48
N GLU A 121 -2.94 -1.57 -16.15
CA GLU A 121 -1.48 -1.37 -16.22
C GLU A 121 -1.10 -0.06 -16.92
N THR A 122 -1.74 0.23 -18.07
CA THR A 122 -1.43 1.44 -18.86
C THR A 122 -1.85 2.71 -18.12
N SER A 123 -2.96 2.67 -17.36
CA SER A 123 -3.39 3.80 -16.52
C SER A 123 -2.42 4.05 -15.36
N TRP A 124 -1.97 3.00 -14.67
CA TRP A 124 -0.94 3.10 -13.62
C TRP A 124 0.33 3.76 -14.15
N GLU A 125 0.79 3.29 -15.31
CA GLU A 125 1.97 3.81 -15.97
C GLU A 125 1.83 5.27 -16.43
N ALA A 126 0.66 5.65 -16.96
CA ALA A 126 0.41 7.02 -17.41
C ALA A 126 0.48 8.01 -16.23
N LEU A 127 -0.03 7.61 -15.06
CA LEU A 127 0.05 8.38 -13.82
C LEU A 127 1.50 8.50 -13.31
N GLU A 128 2.26 7.41 -13.27
CA GLU A 128 3.68 7.47 -12.85
C GLU A 128 4.53 8.35 -13.77
N ARG A 129 4.22 8.35 -15.08
CA ARG A 129 4.85 9.24 -16.07
C ARG A 129 4.40 10.70 -15.93
N ALA A 130 3.23 10.95 -15.37
CA ALA A 130 2.76 12.29 -15.01
C ALA A 130 3.38 12.84 -13.70
N GLY A 131 4.30 12.10 -13.08
CA GLY A 131 4.87 12.47 -11.78
C GLY A 131 3.89 12.28 -10.62
N LEU A 132 2.86 11.45 -10.80
CA LEU A 132 1.84 11.18 -9.79
C LEU A 132 2.02 9.78 -9.21
N ALA A 133 2.11 9.69 -7.88
CA ALA A 133 1.98 8.41 -7.19
C ALA A 133 0.52 7.91 -7.32
N PRO A 134 0.24 6.77 -7.99
CA PRO A 134 -1.15 6.37 -8.27
C PRO A 134 -2.02 6.23 -7.01
N THR A 135 -1.44 5.80 -5.89
CA THR A 135 -2.14 5.64 -4.60
C THR A 135 -2.48 6.97 -3.91
N SER A 136 -1.85 8.07 -4.31
CA SER A 136 -2.14 9.41 -3.75
C SER A 136 -3.45 10.02 -4.26
N LEU A 137 -4.02 9.45 -5.33
CA LEU A 137 -5.26 9.92 -5.96
C LEU A 137 -6.53 9.30 -5.34
N ARG A 138 -6.38 8.42 -4.35
CA ARG A 138 -7.52 7.83 -3.63
C ARG A 138 -8.37 8.93 -2.98
N GLY A 139 -9.67 8.91 -3.22
CA GLY A 139 -10.63 9.91 -2.72
C GLY A 139 -10.64 11.22 -3.50
N THR A 140 -9.95 11.31 -4.63
CA THR A 140 -9.99 12.49 -5.51
C THR A 140 -11.08 12.36 -6.56
N ASP A 141 -11.58 13.49 -7.06
CA ASP A 141 -12.56 13.60 -8.14
C ASP A 141 -11.97 13.31 -9.53
N THR A 142 -10.92 12.47 -9.63
CA THR A 142 -10.29 12.13 -10.92
C THR A 142 -11.28 11.34 -11.80
N GLY A 143 -11.54 11.82 -13.02
CA GLY A 143 -12.40 11.16 -14.00
C GLY A 143 -11.69 10.10 -14.85
N VAL A 144 -12.44 9.16 -15.41
CA VAL A 144 -11.96 8.06 -16.26
C VAL A 144 -12.85 7.93 -17.51
N PHE A 145 -12.29 8.17 -18.68
CA PHE A 145 -13.00 8.16 -19.97
C PHE A 145 -12.30 7.19 -20.92
N VAL A 146 -12.95 6.07 -21.24
CA VAL A 146 -12.35 4.98 -22.01
C VAL A 146 -13.13 4.73 -23.28
N GLY A 147 -12.46 4.84 -24.43
CA GLY A 147 -12.97 4.35 -25.70
C GLY A 147 -12.76 2.84 -25.84
N MET A 148 -13.83 2.06 -25.92
CA MET A 148 -13.76 0.59 -26.02
C MET A 148 -14.89 0.06 -26.89
N GLY A 149 -14.58 -0.88 -27.77
CA GLY A 149 -15.56 -1.70 -28.48
C GLY A 149 -15.71 -3.06 -27.82
N ASN A 150 -16.88 -3.67 -27.92
CA ASN A 150 -17.11 -5.00 -27.37
C ASN A 150 -16.38 -6.06 -28.21
N HIS A 151 -15.46 -6.79 -27.59
CA HIS A 151 -14.80 -7.96 -28.17
C HIS A 151 -15.20 -9.14 -27.29
N ASP A 152 -15.89 -10.13 -27.86
CA ASP A 152 -16.49 -11.25 -27.11
C ASP A 152 -15.41 -12.18 -26.50
N TYR A 153 -14.82 -11.76 -25.38
CA TYR A 153 -13.91 -12.53 -24.55
C TYR A 153 -14.68 -13.37 -23.52
N GLY A 154 -14.24 -14.60 -23.28
CA GLY A 154 -14.84 -15.48 -22.27
C GLY A 154 -16.05 -16.28 -22.78
N PRO A 155 -16.63 -17.14 -21.92
CA PRO A 155 -17.84 -17.89 -22.23
C PRO A 155 -19.04 -16.95 -22.32
N ARG A 156 -20.10 -17.40 -23.00
CA ARG A 156 -21.38 -16.70 -22.92
C ARG A 156 -21.95 -16.79 -21.50
N LEU A 157 -22.78 -15.82 -21.11
CA LEU A 157 -23.35 -15.77 -19.76
C LEU A 157 -24.22 -17.00 -19.40
N ASP A 158 -24.77 -17.67 -20.42
CA ASP A 158 -25.58 -18.88 -20.31
C ASP A 158 -24.76 -20.19 -20.43
N GLU A 159 -23.46 -20.10 -20.72
CA GLU A 159 -22.57 -21.27 -20.78
C GLU A 159 -22.04 -21.61 -19.38
N GLU A 160 -22.15 -22.90 -18.99
CA GLU A 160 -21.61 -23.39 -17.72
C GLU A 160 -20.07 -23.37 -17.77
N ALA A 161 -19.47 -22.48 -16.99
CA ALA A 161 -18.02 -22.37 -16.83
C ALA A 161 -17.66 -22.30 -15.34
N GLU A 162 -17.70 -23.45 -14.66
CA GLU A 162 -17.46 -23.56 -13.21
C GLU A 162 -16.18 -22.86 -12.78
N ASP A 163 -15.10 -22.92 -13.56
CA ASP A 163 -13.80 -22.32 -13.23
C ASP A 163 -13.82 -20.78 -13.14
N VAL A 164 -14.73 -20.09 -13.82
CA VAL A 164 -14.83 -18.61 -13.84
C VAL A 164 -16.20 -18.09 -13.38
N ALA A 165 -17.05 -18.98 -12.87
CA ALA A 165 -18.39 -18.65 -12.40
C ALA A 165 -18.39 -17.47 -11.41
N GLY A 166 -19.32 -16.53 -11.62
CA GLY A 166 -19.44 -15.30 -10.82
C GLY A 166 -18.56 -14.12 -11.26
N HIS A 167 -17.54 -14.36 -12.10
CA HIS A 167 -16.67 -13.29 -12.61
C HIS A 167 -16.88 -12.96 -14.10
N VAL A 168 -17.60 -13.79 -14.86
CA VAL A 168 -17.82 -13.58 -16.31
C VAL A 168 -18.49 -12.24 -16.60
N LEU A 169 -19.56 -11.90 -15.87
CA LEU A 169 -20.29 -10.64 -16.09
C LEU A 169 -19.39 -9.41 -15.85
N THR A 170 -18.69 -9.37 -14.72
CA THR A 170 -17.82 -8.25 -14.36
C THR A 170 -16.52 -8.24 -15.17
N GLY A 171 -16.11 -9.39 -15.70
CA GLY A 171 -14.95 -9.55 -16.55
C GLY A 171 -15.13 -9.06 -17.98
N THR A 172 -16.37 -9.01 -18.49
CA THR A 172 -16.63 -8.75 -19.93
C THR A 172 -17.47 -7.50 -20.21
N ILE A 173 -18.29 -7.02 -19.26
CA ILE A 173 -19.12 -5.85 -19.51
C ILE A 173 -18.26 -4.57 -19.68
N ALA A 174 -18.52 -3.82 -20.76
CA ALA A 174 -17.72 -2.66 -21.14
C ALA A 174 -17.70 -1.53 -20.09
N SER A 175 -18.79 -1.32 -19.34
CA SER A 175 -18.86 -0.30 -18.28
C SER A 175 -17.85 -0.54 -17.16
N ILE A 176 -17.48 -1.80 -16.91
CA ILE A 176 -16.49 -2.13 -15.88
C ILE A 176 -15.07 -1.76 -16.32
N ALA A 177 -14.78 -1.54 -17.60
CA ALA A 177 -13.44 -1.12 -18.02
C ALA A 177 -13.02 0.23 -17.39
N SER A 178 -13.89 1.24 -17.43
CA SER A 178 -13.67 2.52 -16.76
C SER A 178 -13.91 2.42 -15.24
N GLY A 179 -14.99 1.75 -14.84
CA GLY A 179 -15.35 1.57 -13.43
C GLY A 179 -14.29 0.83 -12.60
N ARG A 180 -13.59 -0.15 -13.18
CA ARG A 180 -12.54 -0.92 -12.51
C ARG A 180 -11.28 -0.09 -12.28
N ILE A 181 -10.90 0.79 -13.23
CA ILE A 181 -9.81 1.75 -13.02
C ILE A 181 -10.14 2.66 -11.83
N ALA A 182 -11.35 3.23 -11.82
CA ALA A 182 -11.81 4.08 -10.73
C ALA A 182 -11.85 3.33 -9.40
N TYR A 183 -12.42 2.12 -9.37
CA TYR A 183 -12.49 1.28 -8.17
C TYR A 183 -11.10 0.92 -7.60
N THR A 184 -10.19 0.44 -8.46
CA THR A 184 -8.87 -0.03 -8.04
C THR A 184 -7.99 1.13 -7.54
N LEU A 185 -8.06 2.29 -8.19
CA LEU A 185 -7.30 3.49 -7.81
C LEU A 185 -8.02 4.36 -6.77
N GLY A 186 -9.28 4.06 -6.44
CA GLY A 186 -10.11 4.82 -5.51
C GLY A 186 -10.48 6.22 -6.01
N LEU A 187 -10.79 6.36 -7.30
CA LEU A 187 -11.15 7.63 -7.94
C LEU A 187 -12.67 7.84 -7.87
N GLU A 188 -13.09 9.09 -7.64
CA GLU A 188 -14.50 9.45 -7.40
C GLU A 188 -15.09 10.36 -8.48
N GLY A 189 -14.33 10.70 -9.53
CA GLY A 189 -14.83 11.43 -10.69
C GLY A 189 -15.65 10.57 -11.66
N PRO A 190 -16.18 11.15 -12.75
CA PRO A 190 -16.98 10.41 -13.74
C PRO A 190 -16.20 9.25 -14.37
N ALA A 191 -16.72 8.03 -14.31
CA ALA A 191 -16.14 6.85 -14.96
C ALA A 191 -17.04 6.36 -16.10
N ILE A 192 -16.63 6.58 -17.34
CA ILE A 192 -17.46 6.40 -18.54
C ILE A 192 -16.71 5.59 -19.60
N THR A 193 -17.36 4.54 -20.10
CA THR A 193 -16.92 3.79 -21.28
C THR A 193 -17.75 4.22 -22.51
N ILE A 194 -17.08 4.49 -23.64
CA ILE A 194 -17.67 5.07 -24.85
C ILE A 194 -17.37 4.15 -26.04
N ASP A 195 -18.42 3.82 -26.80
CA ASP A 195 -18.30 3.12 -28.08
C ASP A 195 -18.85 3.99 -29.23
N THR A 196 -17.93 4.53 -30.02
CA THR A 196 -18.18 5.16 -31.31
C THR A 196 -17.30 4.51 -32.39
N ALA A 197 -17.01 3.21 -32.24
CA ALA A 197 -16.09 2.45 -33.07
C ALA A 197 -14.69 3.09 -33.14
N CYS A 198 -14.18 3.39 -34.34
CA CYS A 198 -12.82 3.88 -34.54
C CYS A 198 -12.56 5.27 -33.91
N SER A 199 -13.60 6.08 -33.68
CA SER A 199 -13.48 7.40 -33.06
C SER A 199 -13.50 7.39 -31.52
N SER A 200 -13.72 6.23 -30.89
CA SER A 200 -13.98 6.12 -29.44
C SER A 200 -12.97 6.84 -28.55
N SER A 201 -11.66 6.66 -28.78
CA SER A 201 -10.64 7.34 -27.96
C SER A 201 -10.63 8.86 -28.11
N LEU A 202 -10.92 9.42 -29.29
CA LEU A 202 -11.00 10.87 -29.46
C LEU A 202 -12.29 11.45 -28.89
N VAL A 203 -13.38 10.69 -28.93
CA VAL A 203 -14.62 11.07 -28.24
C VAL A 203 -14.42 11.04 -26.73
N ALA A 204 -13.72 10.04 -26.20
CA ALA A 204 -13.32 9.99 -24.79
C ALA A 204 -12.43 11.18 -24.39
N LEU A 205 -11.43 11.53 -25.21
CA LEU A 205 -10.62 12.73 -25.02
C LEU A 205 -11.45 14.02 -25.04
N HIS A 206 -12.41 14.12 -25.97
CA HIS A 206 -13.33 15.26 -26.05
C HIS A 206 -14.18 15.39 -24.78
N GLN A 207 -14.81 14.30 -24.32
CA GLN A 207 -15.64 14.28 -23.11
C GLN A 207 -14.83 14.58 -21.84
N ALA A 208 -13.65 13.99 -21.69
CA ALA A 208 -12.74 14.29 -20.59
C ALA A 208 -12.34 15.78 -20.58
N SER A 209 -12.08 16.36 -21.76
CA SER A 209 -11.77 17.79 -21.88
C SER A 209 -12.94 18.70 -21.54
N GLN A 210 -14.19 18.27 -21.78
CA GLN A 210 -15.37 19.02 -21.34
C GLN A 210 -15.54 18.91 -19.82
N SER A 211 -15.48 17.70 -19.27
CA SER A 211 -15.62 17.43 -17.83
C SER A 211 -14.61 18.22 -16.98
N LEU A 212 -13.36 18.33 -17.44
CA LEU A 212 -12.34 19.19 -16.83
C LEU A 212 -12.69 20.69 -16.90
N ARG A 213 -13.29 21.18 -17.98
CA ARG A 213 -13.68 22.60 -18.10
C ARG A 213 -14.91 22.94 -17.27
N ASP A 214 -15.84 22.00 -17.20
CA ASP A 214 -17.08 22.13 -16.42
C ASP A 214 -16.83 21.99 -14.91
N GLY A 215 -15.71 21.36 -14.53
CA GLY A 215 -15.30 21.20 -13.14
C GLY A 215 -15.88 19.96 -12.46
N ASP A 216 -16.39 19.00 -13.26
CA ASP A 216 -16.85 17.69 -12.77
C ASP A 216 -15.69 16.81 -12.29
N CYS A 217 -14.47 17.12 -12.74
CA CYS A 217 -13.22 16.52 -12.27
C CYS A 217 -12.06 17.53 -12.27
N SER A 218 -11.07 17.29 -11.41
CA SER A 218 -9.81 18.06 -11.38
C SER A 218 -8.71 17.47 -12.26
N LEU A 219 -8.73 16.14 -12.45
CA LEU A 219 -7.80 15.36 -13.27
C LEU A 219 -8.62 14.33 -14.06
N ALA A 220 -8.18 13.94 -15.26
CA ALA A 220 -8.86 12.92 -16.04
C ALA A 220 -7.91 11.94 -16.72
N LEU A 221 -8.24 10.66 -16.69
CA LEU A 221 -7.67 9.62 -17.54
C LEU A 221 -8.53 9.51 -18.80
N ALA A 222 -7.94 9.71 -19.98
CA ALA A 222 -8.64 9.57 -21.25
C ALA A 222 -7.87 8.64 -22.18
N GLY A 223 -8.53 7.64 -22.75
CA GLY A 223 -7.83 6.65 -23.56
C GLY A 223 -8.74 5.82 -24.45
N GLY A 224 -8.15 4.79 -25.05
CA GLY A 224 -8.89 3.76 -25.73
C GLY A 224 -8.13 2.45 -25.84
N VAL A 225 -8.89 1.38 -26.06
CA VAL A 225 -8.40 0.00 -26.03
C VAL A 225 -9.09 -0.83 -27.12
N ALA A 226 -8.34 -1.72 -27.74
CA ALA A 226 -8.85 -2.77 -28.61
C ALA A 226 -7.93 -3.99 -28.54
N VAL A 227 -8.49 -5.13 -28.16
CA VAL A 227 -7.81 -6.44 -28.18
C VAL A 227 -8.76 -7.46 -28.78
N MET A 228 -8.32 -8.16 -29.81
CA MET A 228 -9.09 -9.17 -30.49
C MET A 228 -8.92 -10.52 -29.76
N SER A 229 -10.01 -11.01 -29.19
CA SER A 229 -10.04 -12.31 -28.51
C SER A 229 -10.30 -13.47 -29.48
N HIS A 230 -10.86 -13.19 -30.65
CA HIS A 230 -11.13 -14.15 -31.73
C HIS A 230 -10.95 -13.49 -33.12
N SER A 231 -10.80 -14.31 -34.17
CA SER A 231 -10.57 -13.86 -35.56
C SER A 231 -11.84 -13.41 -36.31
N GLY A 232 -12.97 -13.25 -35.61
CA GLY A 232 -14.29 -13.03 -36.24
C GLY A 232 -14.36 -11.73 -37.07
N LEU A 233 -13.70 -10.67 -36.58
CA LEU A 233 -13.64 -9.38 -37.28
C LEU A 233 -12.99 -9.50 -38.66
N PHE A 234 -11.94 -10.31 -38.79
CA PHE A 234 -11.28 -10.58 -40.07
C PHE A 234 -12.21 -11.32 -41.04
N THR A 235 -12.97 -12.30 -40.54
CA THR A 235 -13.90 -13.08 -41.36
C THR A 235 -15.02 -12.20 -41.91
N GLU A 236 -15.60 -11.34 -41.06
CA GLU A 236 -16.72 -10.48 -41.47
C GLU A 236 -16.28 -9.36 -42.41
N PHE A 237 -15.15 -8.69 -42.15
CA PHE A 237 -14.65 -7.63 -43.05
C PHE A 237 -14.12 -8.17 -44.38
N HIS A 238 -13.64 -9.41 -44.42
CA HIS A 238 -13.29 -10.07 -45.68
C HIS A 238 -14.53 -10.21 -46.58
N ARG A 239 -15.68 -10.63 -46.03
CA ARG A 239 -16.93 -10.75 -46.79
C ARG A 239 -17.42 -9.43 -47.37
N GLN A 240 -17.13 -8.33 -46.68
CA GLN A 240 -17.48 -6.97 -47.11
C GLN A 240 -16.47 -6.37 -48.10
N GLY A 241 -15.35 -7.05 -48.37
CA GLY A 241 -14.29 -6.57 -49.25
C GLY A 241 -13.50 -5.37 -48.69
N GLY A 242 -13.49 -5.21 -47.36
CA GLY A 242 -12.88 -4.06 -46.68
C GLY A 242 -11.43 -4.26 -46.22
N LEU A 243 -10.90 -5.48 -46.29
CA LEU A 243 -9.54 -5.81 -45.83
C LEU A 243 -8.49 -5.69 -46.95
N ALA A 244 -7.33 -5.13 -46.62
CA ALA A 244 -6.15 -5.20 -47.46
C ALA A 244 -5.64 -6.65 -47.54
N SER A 245 -5.17 -7.09 -48.71
CA SER A 245 -4.74 -8.49 -48.87
C SER A 245 -3.50 -8.85 -48.05
N ASP A 246 -2.65 -7.85 -47.77
CA ASP A 246 -1.40 -7.96 -47.03
C ASP A 246 -1.50 -7.41 -45.59
N GLY A 247 -2.72 -7.16 -45.10
CA GLY A 247 -2.95 -6.67 -43.74
C GLY A 247 -2.37 -5.28 -43.43
N ARG A 248 -1.92 -4.52 -44.43
CA ARG A 248 -1.29 -3.19 -44.26
C ARG A 248 -2.22 -2.06 -44.64
N CYS A 249 -2.15 -0.94 -43.92
CA CYS A 249 -2.90 0.28 -44.26
C CYS A 249 -2.05 1.19 -45.16
N LYS A 250 -2.26 1.13 -46.47
CA LYS A 250 -1.54 1.92 -47.49
C LYS A 250 -2.15 3.32 -47.65
N SER A 251 -2.15 4.06 -46.56
CA SER A 251 -2.90 5.32 -46.41
C SER A 251 -2.53 6.34 -47.48
N PHE A 252 -3.51 6.76 -48.28
CA PHE A 252 -3.40 7.73 -49.37
C PHE A 252 -2.49 7.33 -50.54
N ALA A 253 -2.04 6.08 -50.59
CA ALA A 253 -1.30 5.53 -51.74
C ALA A 253 -2.26 5.11 -52.85
N ASP A 254 -1.80 5.09 -54.10
CA ASP A 254 -2.60 4.54 -55.21
C ASP A 254 -2.89 3.03 -55.04
N ALA A 255 -1.98 2.33 -54.36
CA ALA A 255 -2.10 0.92 -54.02
C ALA A 255 -3.06 0.60 -52.85
N ALA A 256 -3.78 1.60 -52.32
CA ALA A 256 -4.76 1.43 -51.25
C ALA A 256 -5.86 0.43 -51.64
N ASP A 257 -5.90 -0.73 -50.98
CA ASP A 257 -6.81 -1.84 -51.29
C ASP A 257 -7.78 -2.20 -50.16
N GLY A 258 -7.56 -1.69 -48.95
CA GLY A 258 -8.39 -1.94 -47.78
C GLY A 258 -7.69 -1.60 -46.46
N THR A 259 -8.33 -1.91 -45.34
CA THR A 259 -7.74 -1.72 -44.00
C THR A 259 -7.01 -2.97 -43.54
N GLY A 260 -5.91 -2.77 -42.81
CA GLY A 260 -5.31 -3.79 -41.95
C GLY A 260 -5.83 -3.66 -40.53
N TRP A 261 -6.26 -4.74 -39.88
CA TRP A 261 -6.70 -4.67 -38.48
C TRP A 261 -5.53 -4.76 -37.52
N GLY A 262 -5.61 -3.98 -36.45
CA GLY A 262 -4.65 -4.02 -35.36
C GLY A 262 -5.29 -3.86 -33.98
N GLU A 263 -4.45 -4.01 -32.97
CA GLU A 263 -4.77 -3.94 -31.56
C GLU A 263 -3.99 -2.81 -30.91
N GLY A 264 -4.47 -2.27 -29.79
CA GLY A 264 -3.75 -1.21 -29.12
C GLY A 264 -4.41 -0.74 -27.86
N VAL A 265 -3.61 -0.14 -26.98
CA VAL A 265 -4.05 0.56 -25.78
C VAL A 265 -3.29 1.86 -25.68
N GLY A 266 -3.99 2.97 -25.40
CA GLY A 266 -3.37 4.25 -25.10
C GLY A 266 -4.15 4.99 -24.03
N VAL A 267 -3.45 5.59 -23.07
CA VAL A 267 -4.04 6.39 -21.99
C VAL A 267 -3.27 7.70 -21.85
N LEU A 268 -3.99 8.80 -21.72
CA LEU A 268 -3.50 10.15 -21.45
C LEU A 268 -3.96 10.59 -20.06
N VAL A 269 -3.10 11.30 -19.34
CA VAL A 269 -3.46 12.02 -18.11
C VAL A 269 -3.65 13.48 -18.48
N LEU A 270 -4.83 14.00 -18.18
CA LEU A 270 -5.29 15.33 -18.55
C LEU A 270 -5.56 16.17 -17.31
N GLU A 271 -5.23 17.45 -17.40
CA GLU A 271 -5.56 18.45 -16.40
C GLU A 271 -5.83 19.78 -17.10
N ARG A 272 -6.55 20.69 -16.45
CA ARG A 272 -6.62 22.08 -16.92
C ARG A 272 -5.20 22.67 -16.96
N LEU A 273 -4.86 23.41 -18.02
CA LEU A 273 -3.51 23.97 -18.18
C LEU A 273 -3.15 24.89 -17.02
N SER A 274 -4.09 25.70 -16.53
CA SER A 274 -3.84 26.55 -15.36
C SER A 274 -3.50 25.74 -14.11
N ASP A 275 -4.13 24.58 -13.96
CA ASP A 275 -3.95 23.70 -12.81
C ASP A 275 -2.66 22.90 -12.92
N ALA A 276 -2.31 22.42 -14.11
CA ALA A 276 -1.02 21.80 -14.38
C ALA A 276 0.14 22.74 -14.04
N VAL A 277 0.05 24.00 -14.46
CA VAL A 277 1.06 25.02 -14.10
C VAL A 277 1.06 25.29 -12.59
N ARG A 278 -0.10 25.48 -11.96
CA ARG A 278 -0.22 25.69 -10.50
C ARG A 278 0.39 24.54 -9.71
N ASN A 279 0.17 23.32 -10.17
CA ASN A 279 0.62 22.09 -9.52
C ASN A 279 2.07 21.73 -9.91
N GLY A 280 2.77 22.57 -10.68
CA GLY A 280 4.15 22.35 -11.10
C GLY A 280 4.34 21.13 -12.01
N ARG A 281 3.30 20.73 -12.75
CA ARG A 281 3.35 19.55 -13.61
C ARG A 281 4.06 19.84 -14.92
N ARG A 282 4.75 18.82 -15.43
CA ARG A 282 5.31 18.84 -16.78
C ARG A 282 4.17 18.72 -17.80
N VAL A 283 4.02 19.74 -18.64
CA VAL A 283 3.09 19.71 -19.78
C VAL A 283 3.79 19.08 -20.99
N LEU A 284 3.23 18.00 -21.53
CA LEU A 284 3.77 17.32 -22.72
C LEU A 284 3.26 17.95 -24.02
N ALA A 285 1.99 18.35 -24.03
CA ALA A 285 1.31 19.08 -25.11
C ALA A 285 -0.01 19.66 -24.57
N VAL A 286 -0.68 20.47 -25.39
CA VAL A 286 -1.95 21.11 -25.05
C VAL A 286 -3.04 20.73 -26.05
N VAL A 287 -4.18 20.23 -25.55
CA VAL A 287 -5.41 20.06 -26.33
C VAL A 287 -6.13 21.41 -26.40
N ARG A 288 -5.94 22.10 -27.52
CA ARG A 288 -6.48 23.45 -27.74
C ARG A 288 -7.97 23.47 -28.02
N GLY A 289 -8.46 22.48 -28.74
CA GLY A 289 -9.87 22.35 -29.06
C GLY A 289 -10.18 20.99 -29.68
N SER A 290 -11.42 20.57 -29.56
CA SER A 290 -11.91 19.33 -30.16
C SER A 290 -13.37 19.46 -30.53
N ALA A 291 -13.81 18.66 -31.50
CA ALA A 291 -15.21 18.58 -31.89
C ALA A 291 -15.59 17.15 -32.28
N VAL A 292 -16.86 16.82 -32.03
CA VAL A 292 -17.51 15.58 -32.46
C VAL A 292 -18.76 15.94 -33.27
N ASN A 293 -19.02 15.21 -34.36
CA ASN A 293 -20.27 15.29 -35.12
C ASN A 293 -20.67 13.92 -35.71
N GLN A 294 -21.67 13.93 -36.59
CA GLN A 294 -22.20 12.75 -37.27
C GLN A 294 -22.29 12.99 -38.78
N ASP A 295 -22.04 11.94 -39.56
CA ASP A 295 -22.20 11.90 -41.02
C ASP A 295 -23.67 12.05 -41.43
N GLY A 296 -24.59 11.57 -40.59
CA GLY A 296 -26.02 11.62 -40.83
C GLY A 296 -26.45 10.70 -41.97
N ALA A 297 -27.33 11.18 -42.85
CA ALA A 297 -27.82 10.41 -44.00
C ALA A 297 -26.78 10.40 -45.14
N SER A 298 -25.72 9.59 -44.99
CA SER A 298 -24.72 9.32 -46.04
C SER A 298 -25.22 8.27 -47.04
N HIS A 299 -24.37 7.88 -48.01
CA HIS A 299 -24.71 6.90 -49.05
C HIS A 299 -24.83 5.44 -48.54
N GLY A 300 -24.62 5.20 -47.25
CA GLY A 300 -24.76 3.92 -46.56
C GLY A 300 -24.26 4.07 -45.13
N LEU A 301 -24.74 3.24 -44.19
CA LEU A 301 -24.43 3.38 -42.76
C LEU A 301 -22.93 3.51 -42.46
N THR A 302 -22.10 2.79 -43.22
CA THR A 302 -20.65 2.74 -43.07
C THR A 302 -19.89 3.61 -44.06
N ALA A 303 -20.60 4.33 -44.95
CA ALA A 303 -19.99 5.17 -45.97
C ALA A 303 -19.67 6.57 -45.39
N PRO A 304 -18.41 7.02 -45.45
CA PRO A 304 -18.00 8.31 -44.88
C PRO A 304 -18.59 9.50 -45.66
N ASN A 305 -18.72 10.65 -44.99
CA ASN A 305 -19.28 11.88 -45.57
C ASN A 305 -18.27 13.05 -45.54
N GLY A 306 -17.68 13.39 -46.70
CA GLY A 306 -16.71 14.49 -46.83
C GLY A 306 -17.20 15.83 -46.27
N PRO A 307 -18.40 16.33 -46.62
CA PRO A 307 -18.97 17.53 -46.00
C PRO A 307 -19.06 17.48 -44.47
N ALA A 308 -19.36 16.33 -43.86
CA ALA A 308 -19.38 16.17 -42.41
C ALA A 308 -17.98 16.24 -41.80
N GLN A 309 -16.98 15.64 -42.45
CA GLN A 309 -15.57 15.75 -42.04
C GLN A 309 -15.09 17.22 -42.09
N GLN A 310 -15.43 17.97 -43.15
CA GLN A 310 -15.12 19.40 -43.20
C GLN A 310 -15.80 20.19 -42.07
N ARG A 311 -17.04 19.86 -41.71
CA ARG A 311 -17.76 20.52 -40.60
C ARG A 311 -17.10 20.25 -39.25
N VAL A 312 -16.68 19.01 -38.97
CA VAL A 312 -16.01 18.70 -37.69
C VAL A 312 -14.66 19.39 -37.57
N ILE A 313 -13.90 19.48 -38.68
CA ILE A 313 -12.63 20.23 -38.75
C ILE A 313 -12.87 21.71 -38.39
N ARG A 314 -13.80 22.37 -39.09
CA ARG A 314 -14.11 23.79 -38.84
C ARG A 314 -14.61 24.03 -37.41
N LYS A 315 -15.42 23.11 -36.86
CA LYS A 315 -15.91 23.22 -35.48
C LYS A 315 -14.80 23.06 -34.45
N ALA A 316 -13.87 22.12 -34.65
CA ALA A 316 -12.72 21.94 -33.76
C ALA A 316 -11.79 23.16 -33.77
N LEU A 317 -11.54 23.74 -34.95
CA LEU A 317 -10.78 24.99 -35.10
C LEU A 317 -11.48 26.17 -34.44
N ALA A 318 -12.80 26.30 -34.59
CA ALA A 318 -13.60 27.32 -33.90
C ALA A 318 -13.50 27.17 -32.37
N ASN A 319 -13.63 25.95 -31.86
CA ASN A 319 -13.46 25.65 -30.43
C ASN A 319 -12.03 25.95 -29.93
N ALA A 320 -11.02 25.72 -30.78
CA ALA A 320 -9.62 26.07 -30.49
C ALA A 320 -9.31 27.57 -30.64
N ARG A 321 -10.20 28.33 -31.28
CA ARG A 321 -10.02 29.72 -31.72
C ARG A 321 -8.81 29.89 -32.63
N LEU A 322 -8.68 28.98 -33.60
CA LEU A 322 -7.61 28.95 -34.58
C LEU A 322 -8.18 28.93 -36.00
N SER A 323 -7.34 29.30 -36.97
CA SER A 323 -7.64 29.21 -38.39
C SER A 323 -7.03 27.94 -39.01
N THR A 324 -7.37 27.65 -40.26
CA THR A 324 -6.78 26.53 -41.01
C THR A 324 -5.28 26.72 -41.26
N GLN A 325 -4.78 27.96 -41.33
CA GLN A 325 -3.37 28.29 -41.57
C GLN A 325 -2.49 28.07 -40.32
N ASP A 326 -3.12 27.94 -39.16
CA ASP A 326 -2.43 27.73 -37.89
C ASP A 326 -1.98 26.29 -37.67
N ILE A 327 -2.51 25.32 -38.44
CA ILE A 327 -2.22 23.90 -38.25
C ILE A 327 -1.17 23.45 -39.27
N ASP A 328 -0.08 22.84 -38.79
CA ASP A 328 1.07 22.47 -39.62
C ASP A 328 0.94 21.08 -40.23
N ALA A 329 0.41 20.14 -39.46
CA ALA A 329 0.29 18.74 -39.84
C ALA A 329 -1.05 18.13 -39.39
N VAL A 330 -1.54 17.13 -40.13
CA VAL A 330 -2.70 16.32 -39.77
C VAL A 330 -2.29 14.85 -39.71
N GLU A 331 -2.49 14.27 -38.53
CA GLU A 331 -2.56 12.82 -38.36
C GLU A 331 -3.99 12.40 -38.72
N ALA A 332 -4.13 11.81 -39.90
CA ALA A 332 -5.40 11.50 -40.52
C ALA A 332 -6.05 10.25 -39.90
N HIS A 333 -7.31 10.02 -40.24
CA HIS A 333 -7.91 8.71 -40.05
C HIS A 333 -7.26 7.67 -40.97
N GLY A 334 -7.02 7.98 -42.24
CA GLY A 334 -6.14 7.29 -43.19
C GLY A 334 -6.10 5.77 -43.01
N THR A 335 -7.13 5.08 -43.47
CA THR A 335 -7.30 3.63 -43.28
C THR A 335 -6.73 2.81 -44.43
N GLY A 336 -6.28 3.43 -45.52
CA GLY A 336 -5.86 2.70 -46.72
C GLY A 336 -7.05 2.20 -47.53
N THR A 337 -8.24 2.75 -47.34
CA THR A 337 -9.46 2.28 -48.02
C THR A 337 -9.70 3.05 -49.31
N ARG A 338 -10.07 2.32 -50.37
CA ARG A 338 -10.35 2.89 -51.71
C ARG A 338 -11.38 4.02 -51.70
N LEU A 339 -12.39 3.95 -50.83
CA LEU A 339 -13.43 4.96 -50.72
C LEU A 339 -13.09 6.06 -49.69
N GLY A 340 -12.54 5.67 -48.53
CA GLY A 340 -12.35 6.58 -47.40
C GLY A 340 -11.21 7.57 -47.61
N ASP A 341 -10.06 7.09 -48.12
CA ASP A 341 -8.87 7.92 -48.26
C ASP A 341 -9.09 9.11 -49.22
N PRO A 342 -9.74 8.95 -50.40
CA PRO A 342 -10.03 10.09 -51.25
C PRO A 342 -11.00 11.09 -50.62
N ILE A 343 -12.01 10.63 -49.89
CA ILE A 343 -12.99 11.49 -49.21
C ILE A 343 -12.32 12.33 -48.13
N GLU A 344 -11.44 11.71 -47.34
CA GLU A 344 -10.68 12.42 -46.30
C GLU A 344 -9.69 13.42 -46.89
N ALA A 345 -8.90 13.02 -47.89
CA ALA A 345 -7.94 13.91 -48.54
C ALA A 345 -8.63 15.12 -49.17
N GLN A 346 -9.78 14.92 -49.84
CA GLN A 346 -10.59 16.02 -50.39
C GLN A 346 -11.16 16.93 -49.30
N ALA A 347 -11.58 16.38 -48.16
CA ALA A 347 -12.06 17.19 -47.03
C ALA A 347 -10.94 18.07 -46.45
N LEU A 348 -9.72 17.55 -46.36
CA LEU A 348 -8.53 18.29 -45.92
C LEU A 348 -8.11 19.35 -46.95
N LEU A 349 -8.09 19.02 -48.25
CA LEU A 349 -7.83 19.96 -49.34
C LEU A 349 -8.84 21.12 -49.34
N ALA A 350 -10.13 20.82 -49.15
CA ALA A 350 -11.21 21.80 -49.10
C ALA A 350 -11.27 22.63 -47.79
N THR A 351 -10.43 22.30 -46.81
CA THR A 351 -10.31 23.04 -45.55
C THR A 351 -8.90 23.59 -45.37
N TYR A 352 -7.98 22.76 -44.87
CA TYR A 352 -6.59 23.12 -44.61
C TYR A 352 -5.79 23.49 -45.86
N GLY A 353 -6.10 22.87 -47.01
CA GLY A 353 -5.40 23.14 -48.27
C GLY A 353 -5.74 24.48 -48.94
N GLN A 354 -6.76 25.19 -48.45
CA GLN A 354 -7.22 26.44 -49.06
C GLN A 354 -6.51 27.66 -48.50
N GLY A 355 -6.09 28.58 -49.39
CA GLY A 355 -5.49 29.86 -49.01
C GLY A 355 -4.17 29.72 -48.23
N ARG A 356 -3.43 28.63 -48.45
CA ARG A 356 -2.11 28.38 -47.86
C ARG A 356 -1.01 28.76 -48.85
N ASP A 357 0.14 29.16 -48.32
CA ASP A 357 1.36 29.37 -49.10
C ASP A 357 1.84 28.04 -49.70
N PRO A 358 2.04 27.91 -51.02
CA PRO A 358 2.53 26.67 -51.62
C PRO A 358 3.86 26.16 -51.05
N ASP A 359 4.73 27.05 -50.57
CA ASP A 359 6.02 26.69 -49.96
C ASP A 359 5.86 26.19 -48.51
N ARG A 360 4.65 26.33 -47.96
CA ARG A 360 4.25 25.78 -46.67
C ARG A 360 2.95 25.01 -46.89
N PRO A 361 2.99 23.75 -47.34
CA PRO A 361 1.82 22.88 -47.45
C PRO A 361 1.47 22.22 -46.11
N LEU A 362 0.20 21.83 -45.94
CA LEU A 362 -0.20 21.04 -44.78
C LEU A 362 0.40 19.65 -44.91
N PHE A 363 1.14 19.20 -43.90
CA PHE A 363 1.69 17.85 -43.92
C PHE A 363 0.64 16.82 -43.50
N LEU A 364 0.50 15.75 -44.28
CA LEU A 364 -0.48 14.69 -44.06
C LEU A 364 0.23 13.37 -43.76
N GLY A 365 -0.24 12.63 -42.76
CA GLY A 365 0.21 11.26 -42.53
C GLY A 365 -0.75 10.42 -41.70
N SER A 366 -0.43 9.13 -41.54
CA SER A 366 -1.22 8.19 -40.73
C SER A 366 -0.31 7.18 -40.03
N VAL A 367 -0.49 6.99 -38.73
CA VAL A 367 0.21 5.98 -37.92
C VAL A 367 -0.23 4.56 -38.30
N LYS A 368 -1.40 4.40 -38.94
CA LYS A 368 -1.91 3.09 -39.34
C LYS A 368 -1.02 2.40 -40.37
N SER A 369 -0.23 3.16 -41.13
CA SER A 369 0.79 2.57 -42.02
C SER A 369 1.89 1.83 -41.25
N ASN A 370 2.11 2.13 -39.97
CA ASN A 370 3.11 1.48 -39.13
C ASN A 370 2.51 0.36 -38.28
N ILE A 371 1.32 0.56 -37.71
CA ILE A 371 0.77 -0.32 -36.66
C ILE A 371 -0.60 -0.93 -37.00
N ALA A 372 -1.00 -0.85 -38.28
CA ALA A 372 -2.35 -1.19 -38.73
C ALA A 372 -3.44 -0.36 -38.02
N HIS A 373 -4.72 -0.69 -38.26
CA HIS A 373 -5.85 0.01 -37.65
C HIS A 373 -6.15 -0.54 -36.25
N THR A 374 -5.67 0.15 -35.22
CA THR A 374 -5.87 -0.20 -33.80
C THR A 374 -7.26 0.13 -33.24
N GLN A 375 -8.28 0.11 -34.11
CA GLN A 375 -9.69 0.27 -33.77
C GLN A 375 -9.98 1.44 -32.80
N ALA A 376 -10.63 1.20 -31.66
CA ALA A 376 -10.97 2.20 -30.66
C ALA A 376 -9.76 2.94 -30.06
N ALA A 377 -8.55 2.35 -30.10
CA ALA A 377 -7.30 2.97 -29.66
C ALA A 377 -6.62 3.83 -30.75
N SER A 378 -7.14 3.84 -31.99
CA SER A 378 -6.48 4.51 -33.13
C SER A 378 -6.27 6.01 -32.92
N GLY A 379 -7.29 6.68 -32.38
CA GLY A 379 -7.26 8.12 -32.14
C GLY A 379 -6.16 8.51 -31.14
N VAL A 380 -6.11 7.85 -29.99
CA VAL A 380 -5.10 8.11 -28.97
C VAL A 380 -3.69 7.74 -29.43
N ALA A 381 -3.51 6.68 -30.24
CA ALA A 381 -2.22 6.35 -30.84
C ALA A 381 -1.71 7.49 -31.75
N GLY A 382 -2.59 8.08 -32.56
CA GLY A 382 -2.29 9.27 -33.36
C GLY A 382 -1.94 10.49 -32.51
N VAL A 383 -2.66 10.73 -31.41
CA VAL A 383 -2.32 11.80 -30.45
C VAL A 383 -0.92 11.59 -29.86
N ILE A 384 -0.59 10.39 -29.39
CA ILE A 384 0.73 10.09 -28.81
C ILE A 384 1.84 10.31 -29.85
N LYS A 385 1.67 9.81 -31.09
CA LYS A 385 2.61 10.06 -32.20
C LYS A 385 2.85 11.56 -32.39
N MET A 386 1.79 12.37 -32.44
CA MET A 386 1.92 13.80 -32.71
C MET A 386 2.53 14.58 -31.53
N ILE A 387 2.27 14.18 -30.29
CA ILE A 387 2.95 14.75 -29.11
C ILE A 387 4.46 14.49 -29.20
N LEU A 388 4.86 13.26 -29.55
CA LEU A 388 6.28 12.91 -29.71
C LEU A 388 6.92 13.67 -30.88
N ALA A 389 6.22 13.78 -32.02
CA ALA A 389 6.66 14.57 -33.17
C ALA A 389 6.90 16.05 -32.81
N MET A 390 6.01 16.68 -32.03
CA MET A 390 6.20 18.06 -31.55
C MET A 390 7.42 18.20 -30.64
N ARG A 391 7.61 17.25 -29.72
CA ARG A 391 8.71 17.26 -28.75
C ARG A 391 10.07 17.02 -29.39
N HIS A 392 10.13 16.22 -30.44
CA HIS A 392 11.35 15.96 -31.19
C HIS A 392 11.56 16.89 -32.39
N GLY A 393 10.55 17.70 -32.76
CA GLY A 393 10.63 18.61 -33.91
C GLY A 393 10.79 17.88 -35.24
N VAL A 394 10.19 16.68 -35.39
CA VAL A 394 10.30 15.83 -36.58
C VAL A 394 8.95 15.23 -36.93
N LEU A 395 8.60 15.23 -38.22
CA LEU A 395 7.41 14.57 -38.77
C LEU A 395 7.83 13.22 -39.40
N PRO A 396 7.40 12.07 -38.83
CA PRO A 396 7.74 10.74 -39.37
C PRO A 396 7.03 10.43 -40.71
N PRO A 397 7.58 9.53 -41.53
CA PRO A 397 6.97 9.13 -42.79
C PRO A 397 5.70 8.28 -42.58
N THR A 398 4.81 8.34 -43.57
CA THR A 398 3.72 7.39 -43.81
C THR A 398 4.22 6.33 -44.77
N LEU A 399 4.04 5.06 -44.42
CA LEU A 399 4.60 3.93 -45.15
C LEU A 399 3.71 3.46 -46.31
N HIS A 400 4.31 2.66 -47.20
CA HIS A 400 3.67 2.00 -48.33
C HIS A 400 3.12 2.96 -49.41
N VAL A 401 3.70 4.16 -49.51
CA VAL A 401 3.37 5.14 -50.54
C VAL A 401 4.46 5.15 -51.60
N ASN A 402 4.28 4.37 -52.67
CA ASN A 402 5.12 4.49 -53.87
C ASN A 402 4.74 5.73 -54.68
N GLU A 403 3.43 5.93 -54.86
CA GLU A 403 2.85 7.13 -55.46
C GLU A 403 1.54 7.50 -54.73
N PRO A 404 1.24 8.80 -54.54
CA PRO A 404 -0.02 9.25 -53.97
C PRO A 404 -1.22 8.83 -54.85
N SER A 405 -2.38 8.62 -54.23
CA SER A 405 -3.58 8.15 -54.94
C SER A 405 -4.00 9.05 -56.09
N THR A 406 -4.22 8.46 -57.26
CA THR A 406 -4.71 9.14 -58.47
C THR A 406 -6.20 9.51 -58.40
N GLN A 407 -6.92 9.01 -57.39
CA GLN A 407 -8.33 9.35 -57.12
C GLN A 407 -8.49 10.67 -56.35
N VAL A 408 -7.38 11.32 -55.99
CA VAL A 408 -7.35 12.62 -55.31
C VAL A 408 -6.72 13.66 -56.22
N ASP A 409 -7.40 14.78 -56.41
CA ASP A 409 -6.80 15.96 -57.06
C ASP A 409 -5.93 16.73 -56.06
N TRP A 410 -4.68 16.29 -55.89
CA TRP A 410 -3.71 16.94 -55.01
C TRP A 410 -3.36 18.38 -55.43
N SER A 411 -3.65 18.77 -56.68
CA SER A 411 -3.41 20.13 -57.17
C SER A 411 -4.47 21.14 -56.68
N ALA A 412 -5.59 20.67 -56.12
CA ALA A 412 -6.70 21.49 -55.65
C ALA A 412 -6.40 22.30 -54.36
N GLY A 413 -5.29 22.05 -53.68
CA GLY A 413 -4.89 22.74 -52.47
C GLY A 413 -3.49 22.34 -51.98
N ALA A 414 -2.89 23.14 -51.11
CA ALA A 414 -1.54 22.90 -50.63
C ALA A 414 -1.51 21.89 -49.45
N VAL A 415 -1.63 20.60 -49.78
CA VAL A 415 -1.48 19.46 -48.85
C VAL A 415 -0.42 18.51 -49.40
N GLU A 416 0.53 18.11 -48.57
CA GLU A 416 1.65 17.24 -48.96
C GLU A 416 1.66 15.98 -48.07
N LEU A 417 1.66 14.81 -48.69
CA LEU A 417 1.76 13.52 -48.00
C LEU A 417 3.20 13.26 -47.55
N LEU A 418 3.39 12.94 -46.27
CA LEU A 418 4.70 12.65 -45.69
C LEU A 418 5.22 11.29 -46.13
N THR A 419 5.88 11.20 -47.30
CA THR A 419 6.50 9.95 -47.78
C THR A 419 7.90 9.71 -47.21
N GLU A 420 8.54 10.75 -46.68
CA GLU A 420 9.84 10.71 -46.01
C GLU A 420 9.80 11.46 -44.67
N SER A 421 10.74 11.13 -43.78
CA SER A 421 10.89 11.84 -42.50
C SER A 421 11.44 13.24 -42.74
N ARG A 422 10.83 14.26 -42.12
CA ARG A 422 11.24 15.67 -42.31
C ARG A 422 11.31 16.43 -40.98
N PRO A 423 12.27 17.36 -40.81
CA PRO A 423 12.24 18.30 -39.69
C PRO A 423 10.94 19.11 -39.69
N TRP A 424 10.35 19.32 -38.51
CA TRP A 424 9.16 20.15 -38.36
C TRP A 424 9.58 21.63 -38.26
N PRO A 425 9.30 22.46 -39.30
CA PRO A 425 9.81 23.82 -39.36
C PRO A 425 9.40 24.64 -38.14
N GLU A 426 10.35 25.41 -37.61
CA GLU A 426 10.08 26.42 -36.58
C GLU A 426 9.55 27.69 -37.24
N VAL A 427 8.46 28.21 -36.66
CA VAL A 427 7.77 29.42 -37.10
C VAL A 427 7.52 30.28 -35.86
N ASP A 428 7.16 31.55 -36.04
CA ASP A 428 6.87 32.50 -34.95
C ASP A 428 5.51 32.22 -34.25
N ARG A 429 5.25 30.94 -33.96
CA ARG A 429 4.12 30.41 -33.20
C ARG A 429 4.42 28.97 -32.77
N PRO A 430 3.76 28.45 -31.72
CA PRO A 430 3.88 27.04 -31.34
C PRO A 430 3.56 26.09 -32.51
N ARG A 431 4.25 24.94 -32.58
CA ARG A 431 3.91 23.85 -33.51
C ARG A 431 2.50 23.34 -33.19
N ARG A 432 1.68 23.14 -34.22
CA ARG A 432 0.29 22.68 -34.07
C ARG A 432 -0.02 21.57 -35.04
N SER A 433 -0.74 20.56 -34.58
CA SER A 433 -1.28 19.51 -35.43
C SER A 433 -2.73 19.22 -35.11
N ALA A 434 -3.40 18.54 -36.02
CA ALA A 434 -4.70 17.96 -35.72
C ALA A 434 -4.70 16.44 -35.89
N VAL A 435 -5.59 15.77 -35.16
CA VAL A 435 -5.79 14.32 -35.21
C VAL A 435 -7.25 14.05 -35.55
N SER A 436 -7.49 13.29 -36.62
CA SER A 436 -8.82 12.88 -37.07
C SER A 436 -9.09 11.41 -36.76
N SER A 437 -10.31 11.09 -36.35
CA SER A 437 -10.78 9.70 -36.36
C SER A 437 -12.26 9.63 -36.69
N PHE A 438 -12.61 8.78 -37.65
CA PHE A 438 -13.97 8.65 -38.20
C PHE A 438 -14.48 7.24 -37.94
N GLY A 439 -15.50 7.11 -37.11
CA GLY A 439 -16.09 5.83 -36.74
C GLY A 439 -16.93 5.26 -37.88
N ILE A 440 -16.92 3.94 -38.04
CA ILE A 440 -17.74 3.24 -39.03
C ILE A 440 -19.26 3.44 -38.82
N SER A 441 -19.68 3.91 -37.64
CA SER A 441 -21.06 4.32 -37.33
C SER A 441 -21.40 5.75 -37.77
N GLY A 442 -20.50 6.43 -38.47
CA GLY A 442 -20.65 7.81 -38.94
C GLY A 442 -20.26 8.90 -37.92
N THR A 443 -19.84 8.54 -36.70
CA THR A 443 -19.41 9.53 -35.70
C THR A 443 -17.98 10.00 -36.02
N ASN A 444 -17.78 11.30 -36.18
CA ASN A 444 -16.47 11.87 -36.47
C ASN A 444 -15.94 12.64 -35.27
N ALA A 445 -14.63 12.54 -35.02
CA ALA A 445 -13.92 13.34 -34.04
C ALA A 445 -12.68 13.99 -34.66
N HIS A 446 -12.44 15.26 -34.31
CA HIS A 446 -11.24 16.00 -34.70
C HIS A 446 -10.71 16.77 -33.50
N VAL A 447 -9.41 16.62 -33.22
CA VAL A 447 -8.73 17.20 -32.06
C VAL A 447 -7.55 18.04 -32.54
N VAL A 448 -7.42 19.26 -32.00
CA VAL A 448 -6.30 20.16 -32.27
C VAL A 448 -5.33 20.14 -31.09
N LEU A 449 -4.07 19.82 -31.39
CA LEU A 449 -2.96 19.78 -30.45
C LEU A 449 -2.02 20.96 -30.69
N GLU A 450 -1.41 21.45 -29.63
CA GLU A 450 -0.40 22.49 -29.64
C GLU A 450 0.79 22.09 -28.78
N GLN A 451 1.97 22.48 -29.22
CA GLN A 451 3.22 22.34 -28.46
C GLN A 451 3.07 22.94 -27.06
N ALA A 452 3.60 22.24 -26.05
CA ALA A 452 3.62 22.75 -24.69
C ALA A 452 4.32 24.13 -24.64
N PRO A 453 3.86 25.07 -23.78
CA PRO A 453 4.57 26.32 -23.59
C PRO A 453 6.02 26.00 -23.18
N GLU A 454 6.97 26.73 -23.76
CA GLU A 454 8.36 26.59 -23.33
C GLU A 454 8.41 26.88 -21.82
N PRO A 455 9.06 26.01 -21.03
CA PRO A 455 9.34 26.37 -19.65
C PRO A 455 10.10 27.69 -19.69
N GLU A 456 9.61 28.72 -18.98
CA GLU A 456 10.39 29.95 -18.86
C GLU A 456 11.80 29.54 -18.45
N PRO A 457 12.84 30.02 -19.15
CA PRO A 457 14.19 29.77 -18.72
C PRO A 457 14.27 30.37 -17.32
N VAL A 458 14.21 29.49 -16.31
CA VAL A 458 14.74 29.82 -15.00
C VAL A 458 16.15 30.24 -15.34
N GLU A 459 16.47 31.53 -15.16
CA GLU A 459 17.81 32.02 -15.40
C GLU A 459 18.74 31.03 -14.69
N ASP A 460 19.42 30.20 -15.47
CA ASP A 460 20.55 29.43 -15.01
C ASP A 460 21.58 30.52 -14.69
N GLU A 461 21.47 31.13 -13.50
CA GLU A 461 22.65 31.65 -12.86
C GLU A 461 23.66 30.51 -12.97
N PRO A 462 24.78 30.72 -13.66
CA PRO A 462 25.70 29.64 -13.89
C PRO A 462 26.10 29.12 -12.52
N ARG A 463 25.66 27.91 -12.17
CA ARG A 463 26.26 27.09 -11.10
C ARG A 463 27.64 26.63 -11.57
N SER A 464 28.45 27.58 -12.04
CA SER A 464 29.85 27.46 -12.37
C SER A 464 30.63 28.19 -11.27
N ALA A 465 31.62 27.50 -10.73
CA ALA A 465 32.71 28.03 -9.91
C ALA A 465 32.44 28.48 -8.45
N SER A 466 31.23 28.39 -7.88
CA SER A 466 31.05 28.31 -6.41
C SER A 466 30.87 26.88 -5.89
N ALA A 467 30.54 25.93 -6.78
CA ALA A 467 30.52 24.49 -6.46
C ALA A 467 31.94 23.90 -6.29
N ALA A 468 32.99 24.65 -6.67
CA ALA A 468 34.38 24.27 -6.42
C ALA A 468 34.85 24.60 -4.98
N VAL A 469 33.99 25.19 -4.13
CA VAL A 469 34.26 25.40 -2.69
C VAL A 469 33.10 24.91 -1.79
N SER A 470 32.13 24.18 -2.34
CA SER A 470 31.18 23.38 -1.54
C SER A 470 31.44 21.90 -1.79
N SER A 471 32.54 21.41 -1.23
CA SER A 471 32.83 19.98 -1.10
C SER A 471 31.62 19.23 -0.54
N ALA A 472 31.20 18.15 -1.21
CA ALA A 472 30.36 17.06 -0.71
C ALA A 472 29.15 17.49 0.17
N SER A 473 27.94 17.46 -0.39
CA SER A 473 26.72 17.39 0.44
C SER A 473 26.87 16.23 1.42
N SER A 474 27.01 16.54 2.73
CA SER A 474 27.15 15.54 3.79
C SER A 474 25.82 14.88 4.18
N VAL A 475 24.75 15.14 3.42
CA VAL A 475 23.41 14.60 3.67
C VAL A 475 23.26 13.28 2.92
N PRO A 476 22.99 12.15 3.60
CA PRO A 476 22.70 10.90 2.93
C PRO A 476 21.38 11.02 2.15
N LEU A 477 21.45 10.78 0.83
CA LEU A 477 20.30 10.81 -0.06
C LEU A 477 19.49 9.51 0.07
N PRO A 478 18.18 9.59 0.35
CA PRO A 478 17.32 8.42 0.44
C PRO A 478 16.72 8.05 -0.92
N TRP A 479 17.20 6.97 -1.53
CA TRP A 479 16.52 6.32 -2.65
C TRP A 479 15.50 5.32 -2.12
N VAL A 480 14.22 5.70 -2.18
CA VAL A 480 13.10 4.91 -1.68
C VAL A 480 12.45 4.11 -2.81
N LEU A 481 12.40 2.80 -2.66
CA LEU A 481 11.78 1.89 -3.61
C LEU A 481 10.72 1.04 -2.92
N SER A 482 9.71 0.64 -3.69
CA SER A 482 8.73 -0.32 -3.22
C SER A 482 8.26 -1.25 -4.32
N GLY A 483 7.74 -2.41 -3.92
CA GLY A 483 7.13 -3.41 -4.79
C GLY A 483 5.99 -4.12 -4.07
N ARG A 484 4.98 -4.57 -4.83
CA ARG A 484 3.89 -5.41 -4.29
C ARG A 484 4.38 -6.76 -3.79
N THR A 485 5.48 -7.24 -4.37
CA THR A 485 6.15 -8.48 -3.99
C THR A 485 7.66 -8.24 -3.88
N VAL A 486 8.39 -9.13 -3.19
CA VAL A 486 9.86 -9.10 -3.17
C VAL A 486 10.45 -9.11 -4.58
N LYS A 487 9.88 -9.90 -5.50
CA LYS A 487 10.31 -9.96 -6.89
C LYS A 487 10.12 -8.62 -7.61
N ALA A 488 8.99 -7.94 -7.38
CA ALA A 488 8.73 -6.63 -7.93
C ALA A 488 9.71 -5.57 -7.42
N LEU A 489 10.03 -5.59 -6.12
CA LEU A 489 11.01 -4.67 -5.52
C LEU A 489 12.40 -4.83 -6.17
N ARG A 490 12.85 -6.07 -6.36
CA ARG A 490 14.12 -6.38 -7.02
C ARG A 490 14.14 -5.94 -8.49
N ALA A 491 13.06 -6.23 -9.21
CA ALA A 491 12.93 -5.81 -10.61
C ALA A 491 12.86 -4.28 -10.74
N GLN A 492 12.25 -3.58 -9.78
CA GLN A 492 12.23 -2.12 -9.75
C GLN A 492 13.62 -1.55 -9.48
N ALA A 493 14.40 -2.17 -8.59
CA ALA A 493 15.78 -1.80 -8.33
C ALA A 493 16.65 -1.96 -9.58
N ALA A 494 16.52 -3.09 -10.30
CA ALA A 494 17.23 -3.32 -11.55
C ALA A 494 16.89 -2.28 -12.64
N ARG A 495 15.59 -1.95 -12.82
CA ARG A 495 15.18 -0.92 -13.78
C ARG A 495 15.72 0.47 -13.44
N LEU A 496 15.74 0.82 -12.16
CA LEU A 496 16.30 2.10 -11.72
C LEU A 496 17.81 2.13 -11.95
N LEU A 497 18.51 1.01 -11.72
CA LEU A 497 19.96 0.90 -11.96
C LEU A 497 20.29 1.15 -13.45
N ASP A 498 19.56 0.49 -14.36
CA ASP A 498 19.72 0.68 -15.81
C ASP A 498 19.46 2.14 -16.22
N HIS A 499 18.42 2.75 -15.66
CA HIS A 499 18.06 4.14 -15.95
C HIS A 499 19.13 5.13 -15.49
N VAL A 500 19.60 4.98 -14.24
CA VAL A 500 20.64 5.83 -13.67
C VAL A 500 21.95 5.66 -14.44
N ALA A 501 22.26 4.46 -14.91
CA ALA A 501 23.43 4.20 -15.76
C ALA A 501 23.32 4.85 -17.15
N ALA A 502 22.12 4.85 -17.75
CA ALA A 502 21.86 5.47 -19.05
C ALA A 502 21.86 7.01 -19.01
N GLU A 503 21.54 7.60 -17.85
CA GLU A 503 21.39 9.05 -17.65
C GLU A 503 22.37 9.58 -16.59
N PRO A 504 23.68 9.69 -16.91
CA PRO A 504 24.71 10.12 -15.95
C PRO A 504 24.55 11.59 -15.52
N GLU A 505 23.95 12.42 -16.37
CA GLU A 505 23.77 13.87 -16.17
C GLU A 505 22.68 14.21 -15.13
N VAL A 506 21.81 13.25 -14.79
CA VAL A 506 20.72 13.46 -13.82
C VAL A 506 21.29 13.54 -12.39
N SER A 507 20.86 14.50 -11.58
CA SER A 507 21.34 14.59 -10.19
C SER A 507 20.80 13.42 -9.34
N PRO A 508 21.62 12.75 -8.51
CA PRO A 508 21.13 11.75 -7.55
C PRO A 508 20.08 12.30 -6.57
N ALA A 509 20.13 13.60 -6.27
CA ALA A 509 19.14 14.28 -5.44
C ALA A 509 17.78 14.44 -6.17
N ASP A 510 17.80 14.70 -7.48
CA ASP A 510 16.57 14.74 -8.30
C ASP A 510 15.93 13.33 -8.35
N VAL A 511 16.74 12.27 -8.45
CA VAL A 511 16.25 10.88 -8.37
C VAL A 511 15.62 10.60 -7.01
N ALA A 512 16.29 10.97 -5.90
CA ALA A 512 15.76 10.80 -4.55
C ALA A 512 14.42 11.53 -4.38
N PHE A 513 14.33 12.78 -4.86
CA PHE A 513 13.12 13.59 -4.82
C PHE A 513 11.98 12.99 -5.64
N SER A 514 12.26 12.56 -6.87
CA SER A 514 11.26 11.88 -7.71
C SER A 514 10.76 10.58 -7.08
N LEU A 515 11.65 9.74 -6.54
CA LEU A 515 11.27 8.48 -5.88
C LEU A 515 10.36 8.74 -4.67
N ALA A 516 10.67 9.77 -3.89
CA ALA A 516 9.92 10.14 -2.70
C ALA A 516 8.53 10.72 -2.98
N THR A 517 8.36 11.45 -4.09
CA THR A 517 7.16 12.27 -4.32
C THR A 517 6.24 11.75 -5.43
N THR A 518 6.74 10.91 -6.34
CA THR A 518 6.03 10.53 -7.57
C THR A 518 5.71 9.03 -7.67
N ARG A 519 6.06 8.23 -6.66
CA ARG A 519 5.89 6.76 -6.67
C ARG A 519 5.03 6.30 -5.50
N ALA A 520 4.26 5.23 -5.73
CA ALA A 520 3.48 4.60 -4.67
C ALA A 520 4.41 3.92 -3.65
N HIS A 521 4.03 3.94 -2.37
CA HIS A 521 4.73 3.23 -1.30
C HIS A 521 4.04 1.90 -0.99
N LEU A 522 4.33 0.87 -1.80
CA LEU A 522 3.79 -0.49 -1.70
C LEU A 522 4.37 -1.27 -0.51
N GLU A 523 3.98 -2.54 -0.37
CA GLU A 523 4.18 -3.34 0.83
C GLU A 523 5.64 -3.70 1.10
N HIS A 524 6.38 -4.16 0.09
CA HIS A 524 7.79 -4.47 0.23
C HIS A 524 8.59 -3.22 -0.11
N ARG A 525 9.33 -2.69 0.86
CA ARG A 525 10.03 -1.41 0.75
C ARG A 525 11.53 -1.61 0.93
N ALA A 526 12.30 -0.85 0.18
CA ALA A 526 13.73 -0.67 0.38
C ALA A 526 14.05 0.82 0.47
N VAL A 527 14.91 1.20 1.40
CA VAL A 527 15.52 2.52 1.45
C VAL A 527 17.01 2.33 1.32
N ILE A 528 17.58 2.90 0.26
CA ILE A 528 19.02 2.97 0.05
C ILE A 528 19.46 4.37 0.45
N LEU A 529 20.33 4.46 1.45
CA LEU A 529 20.99 5.69 1.84
C LEU A 529 22.34 5.75 1.12
N GLY A 530 22.84 6.94 0.79
CA GLY A 530 24.17 7.10 0.22
C GLY A 530 24.51 8.56 -0.05
N ALA A 531 25.79 8.92 0.01
CA ALA A 531 26.25 10.29 -0.20
C ALA A 531 26.50 10.60 -1.68
N ASP A 532 26.86 9.60 -2.48
CA ASP A 532 27.15 9.77 -3.90
C ASP A 532 26.51 8.70 -4.79
N ARG A 533 26.54 8.96 -6.10
CA ARG A 533 25.95 8.11 -7.14
C ARG A 533 26.55 6.70 -7.17
N ALA A 534 27.86 6.57 -6.97
CA ALA A 534 28.53 5.27 -7.07
C ALA A 534 28.15 4.37 -5.90
N GLU A 535 28.10 4.94 -4.70
CA GLU A 535 27.62 4.27 -3.49
C GLU A 535 26.14 3.85 -3.63
N LEU A 536 25.28 4.77 -4.08
CA LEU A 536 23.85 4.50 -4.30
C LEU A 536 23.63 3.41 -5.36
N ALA A 537 24.37 3.44 -6.47
CA ALA A 537 24.27 2.42 -7.52
C ALA A 537 24.74 1.05 -7.05
N ALA A 538 25.84 0.96 -6.28
CA ALA A 538 26.32 -0.31 -5.73
C ALA A 538 25.31 -0.92 -4.75
N ARG A 539 24.76 -0.10 -3.85
CA ARG A 539 23.71 -0.53 -2.90
C ARG A 539 22.40 -0.88 -3.60
N LEU A 540 22.05 -0.19 -4.68
CA LEU A 540 20.90 -0.53 -5.52
C LEU A 540 21.07 -1.88 -6.23
N SER A 541 22.29 -2.19 -6.70
CA SER A 541 22.62 -3.51 -7.25
C SER A 541 22.42 -4.62 -6.22
N ALA A 542 22.85 -4.39 -4.97
CA ALA A 542 22.64 -5.34 -3.88
C ALA A 542 21.14 -5.61 -3.63
N VAL A 543 20.29 -4.59 -3.70
CA VAL A 543 18.82 -4.77 -3.62
C VAL A 543 18.30 -5.59 -4.78
N ALA A 544 18.75 -5.34 -6.01
CA ALA A 544 18.33 -6.09 -7.19
C ALA A 544 18.71 -7.58 -7.10
N GLU A 545 19.92 -7.88 -6.59
CA GLU A 545 20.43 -9.24 -6.38
C GLU A 545 19.83 -9.92 -5.15
N GLY A 546 19.33 -9.14 -4.19
CA GLY A 546 18.80 -9.63 -2.92
C GLY A 546 19.88 -9.96 -1.89
N THR A 547 21.02 -9.25 -1.94
CA THR A 547 22.12 -9.37 -0.99
C THR A 547 22.03 -8.30 0.10
N GLU A 548 22.44 -8.64 1.32
CA GLU A 548 22.48 -7.68 2.43
C GLU A 548 23.70 -6.77 2.28
N THR A 549 23.52 -5.46 2.50
CA THR A 549 24.61 -4.47 2.40
C THR A 549 24.34 -3.32 3.37
N PRO A 550 25.36 -2.80 4.09
CA PRO A 550 25.21 -1.63 4.94
C PRO A 550 24.65 -0.42 4.18
N GLY A 551 23.79 0.37 4.83
CA GLY A 551 23.13 1.53 4.21
C GLY A 551 21.89 1.19 3.37
N VAL A 552 21.48 -0.08 3.34
CA VAL A 552 20.21 -0.54 2.78
C VAL A 552 19.32 -1.08 3.88
N VAL A 553 18.09 -0.58 3.95
CA VAL A 553 17.05 -1.08 4.88
C VAL A 553 15.91 -1.65 4.05
N ILE A 554 15.64 -2.95 4.19
CA ILE A 554 14.54 -3.64 3.52
C ILE A 554 13.55 -4.12 4.57
N GLY A 555 12.26 -3.97 4.30
CA GLY A 555 11.20 -4.52 5.15
C GLY A 555 9.89 -4.65 4.41
N THR A 556 8.88 -5.14 5.12
CA THR A 556 7.53 -5.32 4.60
C THR A 556 6.54 -4.72 5.57
N THR A 557 5.57 -3.97 5.06
CA THR A 557 4.51 -3.38 5.89
C THR A 557 3.47 -4.44 6.26
N ARG A 558 3.18 -4.61 7.55
CA ARG A 558 2.08 -5.46 8.05
C ARG A 558 1.24 -4.62 9.01
N ALA A 559 0.17 -4.00 8.50
CA ALA A 559 -0.66 -2.99 9.18
C ALA A 559 0.12 -1.77 9.73
N THR A 560 -0.43 -0.57 9.60
CA THR A 560 0.14 0.60 10.26
C THR A 560 -0.16 0.49 11.75
N GLY A 561 0.81 0.04 12.54
CA GLY A 561 0.68 0.09 13.99
C GLY A 561 1.14 1.43 14.57
N ARG A 562 0.84 1.63 15.84
CA ARG A 562 1.11 2.88 16.57
C ARG A 562 2.61 3.04 16.86
N LEU A 563 3.08 4.28 16.85
CA LEU A 563 4.45 4.69 17.17
C LEU A 563 4.56 5.17 18.62
N ALA A 564 5.47 4.58 19.38
CA ALA A 564 5.92 5.13 20.64
C ALA A 564 7.29 5.81 20.52
N MET A 565 7.46 6.97 21.14
CA MET A 565 8.78 7.60 21.30
C MET A 565 9.25 7.49 22.75
N MET A 566 10.49 7.03 22.95
CA MET A 566 11.14 6.94 24.25
C MET A 566 12.31 7.91 24.37
N PHE A 567 12.35 8.65 25.47
CA PHE A 567 13.33 9.73 25.73
C PHE A 567 14.38 9.29 26.76
N THR A 568 15.65 9.62 26.52
CA THR A 568 16.76 9.10 27.32
C THR A 568 16.99 9.89 28.60
N GLY A 569 17.50 9.19 29.63
CA GLY A 569 17.89 9.83 30.88
C GLY A 569 19.34 10.31 30.87
N GLN A 570 19.79 10.89 31.99
CA GLN A 570 21.19 11.25 32.18
C GLN A 570 22.11 10.03 32.04
N GLY A 571 23.19 10.19 31.27
CA GLY A 571 24.20 9.16 31.01
C GLY A 571 24.43 8.87 29.53
N SER A 572 23.55 9.33 28.64
CA SER A 572 23.68 9.22 27.17
C SER A 572 24.44 10.40 26.54
N GLN A 573 24.67 11.49 27.27
CA GLN A 573 25.32 12.68 26.74
C GLN A 573 26.82 12.45 26.44
N TYR A 574 27.29 13.03 25.33
CA TYR A 574 28.70 13.08 24.97
C TYR A 574 29.02 14.41 24.24
N PRO A 575 30.29 14.87 24.26
CA PRO A 575 30.68 16.07 23.54
C PRO A 575 30.41 15.95 22.04
N ALA A 576 30.02 17.07 21.42
CA ALA A 576 29.65 17.19 20.01
C ALA A 576 28.37 16.45 19.57
N MET A 577 27.55 15.95 20.49
CA MET A 577 26.24 15.37 20.15
C MET A 577 25.31 16.39 19.46
N GLY A 578 24.64 15.98 18.40
CA GLY A 578 23.76 16.81 17.58
C GLY A 578 24.47 17.86 16.71
N ARG A 579 25.81 17.92 16.73
CA ARG A 579 26.58 18.95 16.00
C ARG A 579 26.53 18.78 14.49
N ALA A 580 26.53 17.53 14.02
CA ALA A 580 26.43 17.27 12.59
C ALA A 580 24.99 17.51 12.10
N LEU A 581 23.98 17.15 12.88
CA LEU A 581 22.58 17.51 12.58
C LEU A 581 22.35 19.02 12.56
N TYR A 582 22.93 19.76 13.51
CA TYR A 582 22.86 21.23 13.55
C TYR A 582 23.41 21.88 12.27
N ARG A 583 24.48 21.32 11.70
CA ARG A 583 25.04 21.83 10.44
C ARG A 583 24.23 21.39 9.22
N THR A 584 23.57 20.24 9.30
CA THR A 584 22.92 19.58 8.15
C THR A 584 21.47 20.01 7.98
N TYR A 585 20.71 20.15 9.08
CA TYR A 585 19.26 20.35 9.02
C TYR A 585 18.89 21.70 9.67
N PRO A 586 18.49 22.72 8.88
CA PRO A 586 18.12 24.03 9.41
C PRO A 586 17.00 23.99 10.46
N VAL A 587 16.07 23.05 10.33
CA VAL A 587 14.98 22.84 11.30
C VAL A 587 15.51 22.37 12.66
N PHE A 588 16.50 21.48 12.66
CA PHE A 588 17.17 21.05 13.89
C PHE A 588 17.93 22.22 14.51
N ALA A 589 18.66 22.99 13.71
CA ALA A 589 19.42 24.15 14.18
C ALA A 589 18.52 25.21 14.82
N ALA A 590 17.42 25.58 14.15
CA ALA A 590 16.45 26.54 14.67
C ALA A 590 15.83 26.05 15.99
N ALA A 591 15.49 24.77 16.06
CA ALA A 591 14.94 24.18 17.28
C ALA A 591 15.95 24.15 18.43
N PHE A 592 17.21 23.82 18.14
CA PHE A 592 18.30 23.81 19.10
C PHE A 592 18.56 25.22 19.65
N ASP A 593 18.65 26.22 18.77
CA ASP A 593 18.90 27.61 19.13
C ASP A 593 17.74 28.22 19.95
N GLU A 594 16.48 27.87 19.64
CA GLU A 594 15.31 28.31 20.42
C GLU A 594 15.37 27.79 21.87
N VAL A 595 15.77 26.53 22.07
CA VAL A 595 15.90 25.95 23.40
C VAL A 595 17.09 26.58 24.15
N CYS A 596 18.23 26.81 23.48
CA CYS A 596 19.36 27.53 24.06
C CYS A 596 18.99 28.95 24.49
N ALA A 597 18.19 29.67 23.70
CA ALA A 597 17.77 31.03 24.05
C ALA A 597 16.99 31.11 25.38
N GLU A 598 16.25 30.05 25.72
CA GLU A 598 15.51 29.96 26.99
C GLU A 598 16.37 29.43 28.15
N LEU A 599 17.30 28.50 27.90
CA LEU A 599 18.14 27.88 28.94
C LEU A 599 19.37 28.71 29.32
N ASP A 600 20.03 29.36 28.36
CA ASP A 600 21.28 30.10 28.59
C ASP A 600 21.13 31.18 29.70
N PRO A 601 20.04 31.99 29.73
CA PRO A 601 19.83 32.97 30.80
C PRO A 601 19.61 32.34 32.18
N LEU A 602 19.06 31.12 32.24
CA LEU A 602 18.77 30.41 33.50
C LEU A 602 20.01 29.73 34.08
N LEU A 603 20.94 29.29 33.21
CA LEU A 603 22.14 28.56 33.59
C LEU A 603 23.38 29.46 33.72
N GLY A 604 23.38 30.62 33.05
CA GLY A 604 24.51 31.55 33.03
C GLY A 604 25.70 31.08 32.20
N VAL A 605 25.50 30.08 31.34
CA VAL A 605 26.48 29.52 30.40
C VAL A 605 25.79 29.20 29.08
N SER A 606 26.52 29.21 27.96
CA SER A 606 25.95 28.78 26.69
C SER A 606 25.87 27.26 26.60
N VAL A 607 24.65 26.73 26.47
CA VAL A 607 24.41 25.30 26.27
C VAL A 607 25.00 24.84 24.94
N ARG A 608 24.96 25.69 23.90
CA ARG A 608 25.55 25.39 22.60
C ARG A 608 27.06 25.17 22.69
N ASP A 609 27.78 26.11 23.29
CA ASP A 609 29.24 26.01 23.41
C ASP A 609 29.63 24.81 24.27
N LEU A 610 28.86 24.52 25.31
CA LEU A 610 29.03 23.34 26.15
C LEU A 610 28.86 22.04 25.36
N VAL A 611 27.78 21.91 24.57
CA VAL A 611 27.48 20.70 23.80
C VAL A 611 28.48 20.52 22.66
N PHE A 612 28.90 21.60 21.99
CA PHE A 612 29.79 21.55 20.83
C PHE A 612 31.28 21.64 21.16
N ALA A 613 31.65 21.78 22.43
CA ALA A 613 33.04 21.77 22.88
C ALA A 613 33.78 20.53 22.37
N ASP A 614 34.97 20.72 21.81
CA ASP A 614 35.82 19.62 21.36
C ASP A 614 36.32 18.85 22.58
N GLY A 615 35.89 17.60 22.71
CA GLY A 615 36.44 16.67 23.68
C GLY A 615 37.84 16.27 23.23
N GLY A 616 38.88 16.94 23.72
CA GLY A 616 40.26 16.63 23.37
C GLY A 616 40.61 15.17 23.62
N VAL A 617 40.73 14.40 22.54
CA VAL A 617 41.79 13.40 22.39
C VAL A 617 42.48 13.79 21.10
N ALA A 618 43.71 14.28 21.21
CA ALA A 618 44.53 14.54 20.04
C ALA A 618 44.63 13.25 19.22
N GLU A 619 44.21 13.31 17.95
CA GLU A 619 44.71 12.41 16.92
C GLU A 619 46.23 12.62 16.85
N THR A 620 47.00 11.85 17.62
CA THR A 620 48.38 11.59 17.24
C THR A 620 48.32 10.69 16.03
N ALA A 621 48.60 11.27 14.86
CA ALA A 621 48.99 10.54 13.67
C ALA A 621 50.06 9.50 14.04
N ALA A 622 49.67 8.23 14.07
CA ALA A 622 50.61 7.12 14.14
C ALA A 622 51.21 6.93 12.73
N GLY A 623 52.26 7.70 12.44
CA GLY A 623 53.25 7.28 11.45
C GLY A 623 54.06 6.10 12.02
N PRO A 624 54.43 5.10 11.22
CA PRO A 624 55.23 3.99 11.68
C PRO A 624 56.69 4.45 11.71
N ASP A 625 57.27 4.64 12.90
CA ASP A 625 58.70 4.39 13.16
C ASP A 625 59.10 4.75 14.62
N GLY A 626 59.76 3.79 15.28
CA GLY A 626 60.99 4.07 16.03
C GLY A 626 60.94 4.61 17.46
N ALA A 627 60.97 3.68 18.42
CA ALA A 627 61.87 3.60 19.59
C ALA A 627 62.31 4.85 20.42
N SER A 628 62.15 4.66 21.74
CA SER A 628 63.01 5.08 22.87
C SER A 628 63.04 6.56 23.33
N GLY A 629 62.73 6.76 24.61
CA GLY A 629 63.02 8.00 25.34
C GLY A 629 62.19 8.14 26.61
N GLY A 630 62.75 7.79 27.78
CA GLY A 630 62.10 8.02 29.07
C GLY A 630 62.08 9.51 29.45
N GLY A 631 61.02 9.93 30.14
CA GLY A 631 60.87 11.26 30.70
C GLY A 631 59.61 11.34 31.56
N SER A 632 59.81 11.55 32.86
CA SER A 632 58.82 11.65 33.91
C SER A 632 57.94 12.91 33.80
N GLY A 633 56.69 12.80 34.27
CA GLY A 633 55.94 13.91 34.85
C GLY A 633 55.00 14.67 33.92
N GLY A 634 53.76 14.21 33.82
CA GLY A 634 52.63 14.97 33.29
C GLY A 634 51.35 14.35 33.79
N VAL A 635 50.67 15.04 34.71
CA VAL A 635 49.42 14.60 35.34
C VAL A 635 48.40 14.31 34.24
N ALA A 636 47.96 13.05 34.13
CA ALA A 636 46.82 12.69 33.31
C ALA A 636 45.59 13.40 33.89
N GLU A 637 45.06 14.41 33.19
CA GLU A 637 43.74 14.96 33.47
C GLU A 637 42.73 13.80 33.42
N THR A 638 42.26 13.41 34.59
CA THR A 638 41.25 12.37 34.74
C THR A 638 39.98 12.82 34.06
N ALA A 639 39.38 11.96 33.23
CA ALA A 639 38.14 12.16 32.48
C ALA A 639 36.87 12.49 33.32
N ALA A 640 37.00 12.77 34.62
CA ALA A 640 35.94 13.05 35.58
C ALA A 640 35.57 14.56 35.69
N ASP A 641 36.35 15.47 35.08
CA ASP A 641 36.17 16.93 35.23
C ASP A 641 35.58 17.63 33.99
N ARG A 642 34.85 16.91 33.12
CA ARG A 642 34.23 17.55 31.94
C ARG A 642 32.97 18.32 32.36
N PRO A 643 32.81 19.60 31.97
CA PRO A 643 31.64 20.40 32.31
C PRO A 643 30.29 19.75 31.94
N LEU A 644 30.23 19.01 30.83
CA LEU A 644 29.04 18.31 30.34
C LEU A 644 28.58 17.16 31.26
N ASP A 645 29.46 16.63 32.11
CA ASP A 645 29.14 15.57 33.06
C ASP A 645 28.49 16.12 34.37
N ARG A 646 28.42 17.46 34.52
CA ARG A 646 27.69 18.09 35.63
C ARG A 646 26.18 17.97 35.42
N THR A 647 25.45 17.52 36.44
CA THR A 647 23.99 17.26 36.39
C THR A 647 23.15 18.39 35.82
N ASP A 648 23.39 19.64 36.25
CA ASP A 648 22.65 20.82 35.79
C ASP A 648 22.82 21.06 34.30
N LEU A 649 24.03 20.83 33.81
CA LEU A 649 24.43 21.05 32.42
C LEU A 649 24.09 19.86 31.52
N ALA A 650 24.24 18.62 32.01
CA ALA A 650 23.89 17.39 31.30
C ALA A 650 22.40 17.33 30.97
N GLN A 651 21.53 17.65 31.93
CA GLN A 651 20.08 17.65 31.75
C GLN A 651 19.63 18.72 30.76
N ALA A 652 20.18 19.93 30.86
CA ALA A 652 19.94 21.00 29.89
C ALA A 652 20.36 20.60 28.46
N ALA A 653 21.55 20.00 28.34
CA ALA A 653 22.07 19.52 27.06
C ALA A 653 21.22 18.41 26.43
N LEU A 654 20.79 17.42 27.24
CA LEU A 654 19.90 16.34 26.79
C LEU A 654 18.54 16.87 26.34
N PHE A 655 17.92 17.75 27.13
CA PHE A 655 16.65 18.37 26.77
C PHE A 655 16.74 19.12 25.44
N THR A 656 17.83 19.87 25.25
CA THR A 656 18.08 20.62 24.00
C THR A 656 18.15 19.70 22.79
N VAL A 657 18.94 18.62 22.86
CA VAL A 657 19.10 17.68 21.73
C VAL A 657 17.83 16.89 21.47
N GLU A 658 17.18 16.35 22.50
CA GLU A 658 15.99 15.53 22.34
C GLU A 658 14.80 16.34 21.79
N VAL A 659 14.60 17.59 22.24
CA VAL A 659 13.58 18.48 21.68
C VAL A 659 13.88 18.85 20.22
N ALA A 660 15.14 19.12 19.88
CA ALA A 660 15.54 19.39 18.50
C ALA A 660 15.33 18.18 17.58
N LEU A 661 15.65 16.96 18.05
CA LEU A 661 15.36 15.72 17.33
C LEU A 661 13.85 15.51 17.10
N SER A 662 13.04 15.71 18.14
CA SER A 662 11.58 15.58 18.02
C SER A 662 10.98 16.58 17.04
N ARG A 663 11.49 17.81 16.99
CA ARG A 663 11.05 18.81 16.00
C ARG A 663 11.48 18.45 14.59
N LEU A 664 12.67 17.88 14.40
CA LEU A 664 13.11 17.35 13.10
C LEU A 664 12.23 16.17 12.63
N LEU A 665 11.90 15.24 13.53
CA LEU A 665 10.97 14.14 13.25
C LEU A 665 9.57 14.67 12.85
N ALA A 666 9.05 15.64 13.60
CA ALA A 666 7.75 16.26 13.32
C ALA A 666 7.73 16.99 11.96
N HIS A 667 8.84 17.61 11.56
CA HIS A 667 8.98 18.27 10.26
C HIS A 667 8.79 17.29 9.09
N VAL A 668 9.38 16.09 9.19
CA VAL A 668 9.19 15.02 8.21
C VAL A 668 7.89 14.22 8.41
N GLY A 669 6.98 14.70 9.25
CA GLY A 669 5.64 14.12 9.44
C GLY A 669 5.59 12.92 10.40
N ILE A 670 6.67 12.61 11.12
CA ILE A 670 6.70 11.55 12.12
C ILE A 670 6.24 12.13 13.47
N ARG A 671 5.11 11.62 13.98
CA ARG A 671 4.52 12.02 15.26
C ARG A 671 4.27 10.80 16.14
N PRO A 672 4.55 10.86 17.45
CA PRO A 672 4.27 9.75 18.34
C PRO A 672 2.78 9.65 18.65
N ASP A 673 2.28 8.42 18.76
CA ASP A 673 0.96 8.10 19.33
C ASP A 673 1.01 7.97 20.85
N VAL A 674 2.19 7.65 21.39
CA VAL A 674 2.47 7.53 22.83
C VAL A 674 3.91 7.98 23.09
N VAL A 675 4.15 8.63 24.23
CA VAL A 675 5.49 8.99 24.69
C VAL A 675 5.78 8.38 26.07
N LEU A 676 7.05 8.09 26.32
CA LEU A 676 7.58 7.74 27.65
C LEU A 676 9.01 8.25 27.78
N GLY A 677 9.51 8.37 29.00
CA GLY A 677 10.91 8.77 29.18
C GLY A 677 11.53 8.17 30.42
N HIS A 678 12.82 7.87 30.34
CA HIS A 678 13.55 7.26 31.44
C HIS A 678 14.08 8.34 32.40
N SER A 679 13.60 8.38 33.65
CA SER A 679 14.06 9.35 34.65
C SER A 679 13.91 10.79 34.12
N PHE A 680 14.99 11.49 33.81
CA PHE A 680 14.94 12.83 33.24
C PHE A 680 14.21 12.88 31.89
N GLY A 681 14.27 11.82 31.07
CA GLY A 681 13.58 11.77 29.79
C GLY A 681 12.05 11.93 29.94
N GLU A 682 11.48 11.63 31.11
CA GLU A 682 10.04 11.83 31.37
C GLU A 682 9.66 13.33 31.37
N VAL A 683 10.59 14.22 31.74
CA VAL A 683 10.43 15.67 31.65
C VAL A 683 10.37 16.11 30.18
N VAL A 684 11.21 15.51 29.32
CA VAL A 684 11.20 15.75 27.86
C VAL A 684 9.88 15.24 27.26
N ALA A 685 9.49 14.01 27.61
CA ALA A 685 8.24 13.40 27.17
C ALA A 685 7.01 14.26 27.56
N ALA A 686 6.98 14.80 28.78
CA ALA A 686 5.89 15.67 29.22
C ALA A 686 5.85 17.01 28.50
N HIS A 687 6.99 17.63 28.23
CA HIS A 687 7.03 18.83 27.38
C HIS A 687 6.46 18.55 25.99
N LEU A 688 6.88 17.45 25.35
CA LEU A 688 6.40 17.07 24.02
C LEU A 688 4.94 16.62 24.00
N ALA A 689 4.44 16.07 25.10
CA ALA A 689 3.03 15.81 25.30
C ALA A 689 2.21 17.08 25.56
N GLY A 690 2.84 18.26 25.68
CA GLY A 690 2.16 19.54 25.89
C GLY A 690 1.90 19.90 27.35
N VAL A 691 2.44 19.17 28.33
CA VAL A 691 2.25 19.47 29.76
C VAL A 691 2.83 20.82 30.13
N TRP A 692 3.94 21.21 29.49
CA TRP A 692 4.59 22.50 29.67
C TRP A 692 4.88 23.16 28.33
N SER A 693 4.76 24.50 28.30
CA SER A 693 5.36 25.31 27.24
C SER A 693 6.88 25.12 27.22
N LEU A 694 7.55 25.44 26.09
CA LEU A 694 9.02 25.32 26.02
C LEU A 694 9.71 26.11 27.13
N ARG A 695 9.26 27.36 27.36
CA ARG A 695 9.79 28.24 28.40
C ARG A 695 9.63 27.64 29.80
N ASP A 696 8.44 27.12 30.10
CA ASP A 696 8.15 26.48 31.40
C ASP A 696 9.00 25.21 31.58
N ALA A 697 9.10 24.38 30.54
CA ALA A 697 9.94 23.18 30.58
C ALA A 697 11.42 23.53 30.82
N CYS A 698 11.95 24.58 30.17
CA CYS A 698 13.31 25.06 30.41
C CYS A 698 13.52 25.51 31.87
N ALA A 699 12.53 26.20 32.45
CA ALA A 699 12.55 26.58 33.87
C ALA A 699 12.55 25.35 34.80
N VAL A 700 11.75 24.32 34.49
CA VAL A 700 11.72 23.05 35.24
C VAL A 700 13.07 22.33 35.14
N VAL A 701 13.65 22.23 33.94
CA VAL A 701 14.95 21.57 33.70
C VAL A 701 16.07 22.27 34.47
N ALA A 702 16.15 23.60 34.37
CA ALA A 702 17.18 24.40 35.07
C ALA A 702 17.02 24.30 36.60
N ALA A 703 15.78 24.35 37.11
CA ALA A 703 15.50 24.22 38.54
C ALA A 703 15.88 22.82 39.07
N ARG A 704 15.45 21.76 38.37
CA ARG A 704 15.72 20.36 38.75
C ARG A 704 17.22 20.09 38.81
N GLY A 705 17.94 20.38 37.73
CA GLY A 705 19.38 20.15 37.64
C GLY A 705 20.17 20.94 38.68
N GLY A 706 19.84 22.23 38.86
CA GLY A 706 20.49 23.09 39.84
C GLY A 706 20.24 22.70 41.30
N LEU A 707 19.04 22.21 41.63
CA LEU A 707 18.71 21.74 42.98
C LEU A 707 19.42 20.43 43.30
N VAL A 708 19.40 19.46 42.38
CA VAL A 708 20.11 18.18 42.58
C VAL A 708 21.62 18.41 42.74
N ARG A 709 22.21 19.35 41.98
CA ARG A 709 23.63 19.69 42.12
C ARG A 709 24.01 20.21 43.52
N ARG A 710 23.11 20.95 44.18
CA ARG A 710 23.38 21.61 45.47
C ARG A 710 23.28 20.68 46.68
N LEU A 711 22.92 19.42 46.48
CA LEU A 711 22.82 18.45 47.57
C LEU A 711 24.20 18.25 48.21
N ALA A 712 24.26 18.43 49.53
CA ALA A 712 25.51 18.46 50.30
C ALA A 712 26.11 17.07 50.56
N ARG A 713 25.33 15.99 50.39
CA ARG A 713 25.78 14.62 50.63
C ARG A 713 26.14 13.93 49.31
N PRO A 714 27.38 13.41 49.16
CA PRO A 714 27.74 12.62 47.99
C PRO A 714 26.98 11.28 48.02
N GLY A 715 26.34 10.95 46.92
CA GLY A 715 25.68 9.66 46.71
C GLY A 715 26.30 8.92 45.54
N ALA A 716 25.92 7.65 45.34
CA ALA A 716 26.33 6.89 44.18
C ALA A 716 25.19 6.06 43.60
N MET A 717 25.42 5.54 42.39
CA MET A 717 24.51 4.62 41.73
C MET A 717 25.30 3.52 41.04
N VAL A 718 24.75 2.31 41.03
CA VAL A 718 25.37 1.15 40.37
C VAL A 718 24.33 0.32 39.64
N ALA A 719 24.58 0.03 38.37
CA ALA A 719 23.78 -0.91 37.59
C ALA A 719 24.25 -2.34 37.86
N VAL A 720 23.30 -3.24 38.15
CA VAL A 720 23.54 -4.63 38.52
C VAL A 720 22.74 -5.55 37.62
N ALA A 721 23.39 -6.60 37.11
CA ALA A 721 22.73 -7.67 36.37
C ALA A 721 22.03 -8.65 37.34
N ALA A 722 20.89 -8.22 37.89
CA ALA A 722 20.05 -8.97 38.84
C ALA A 722 18.56 -8.71 38.56
N THR A 723 17.70 -9.62 39.01
CA THR A 723 16.24 -9.43 39.00
C THR A 723 15.81 -8.46 40.10
N GLU A 724 14.60 -7.88 39.98
CA GLU A 724 14.04 -7.02 41.02
C GLU A 724 13.90 -7.75 42.36
N ALA A 725 13.47 -9.01 42.35
CA ALA A 725 13.32 -9.82 43.56
C ALA A 725 14.67 -10.07 44.26
N GLU A 726 15.70 -10.48 43.52
CA GLU A 726 17.05 -10.69 44.05
C GLU A 726 17.63 -9.40 44.66
N ALA A 727 17.37 -8.24 44.04
CA ALA A 727 17.78 -6.96 44.57
C ALA A 727 17.01 -6.57 45.84
N ALA A 728 15.71 -6.83 45.89
CA ALA A 728 14.88 -6.58 47.07
C ALA A 728 15.32 -7.42 48.27
N ASP A 729 15.64 -8.71 48.06
CA ASP A 729 16.16 -9.59 49.11
C ASP A 729 17.48 -9.06 49.69
N HIS A 730 18.42 -8.67 48.83
CA HIS A 730 19.69 -8.07 49.26
C HIS A 730 19.49 -6.75 50.03
N LEU A 731 18.55 -5.91 49.62
CA LEU A 731 18.22 -4.67 50.32
C LEU A 731 17.63 -4.93 51.72
N ALA A 732 16.84 -5.98 51.88
CA ALA A 732 16.29 -6.39 53.17
C ALA A 732 17.38 -6.90 54.13
N GLU A 733 18.45 -7.52 53.61
CA GLU A 733 19.60 -8.00 54.40
C GLU A 733 20.50 -6.85 54.90
N VAL A 734 20.76 -5.85 54.07
CA VAL A 734 21.70 -4.75 54.37
C VAL A 734 21.03 -3.61 55.15
N GLY A 735 19.78 -3.28 54.81
CA GLY A 735 19.09 -2.11 55.35
C GLY A 735 19.75 -0.77 54.99
N GLY A 736 19.25 0.34 55.56
CA GLY A 736 19.86 1.67 55.40
C GLY A 736 19.29 2.52 54.25
N THR A 737 20.15 3.33 53.62
CA THR A 737 19.79 4.34 52.59
C THR A 737 19.87 3.81 51.15
N LEU A 738 20.27 2.54 50.97
CA LEU A 738 20.35 1.88 49.67
C LEU A 738 18.94 1.47 49.21
N VAL A 739 18.58 1.80 47.97
CA VAL A 739 17.27 1.49 47.38
C VAL A 739 17.41 1.09 45.91
N ILE A 740 16.37 0.48 45.33
CA ILE A 740 16.24 0.33 43.89
C ILE A 740 15.84 1.69 43.31
N ALA A 741 16.66 2.22 42.41
CA ALA A 741 16.42 3.47 41.69
C ALA A 741 15.77 3.26 40.32
N ALA A 742 16.01 2.12 39.67
CA ALA A 742 15.39 1.79 38.40
C ALA A 742 15.30 0.28 38.16
N VAL A 743 14.22 -0.16 37.53
CA VAL A 743 14.04 -1.51 36.97
C VAL A 743 13.95 -1.35 35.46
N ASN A 744 15.07 -1.59 34.78
CA ASN A 744 15.24 -1.31 33.35
C ASN A 744 14.93 -2.52 32.46
N GLY A 745 15.03 -3.72 33.02
CA GLY A 745 14.73 -4.96 32.33
C GLY A 745 14.61 -6.10 33.32
N PRO A 746 14.32 -7.32 32.84
CA PRO A 746 14.07 -8.47 33.70
C PRO A 746 15.25 -8.82 34.60
N ARG A 747 16.48 -8.55 34.13
CA ARG A 747 17.73 -8.78 34.86
C ARG A 747 18.63 -7.54 34.89
N SER A 748 18.03 -6.35 34.86
CA SER A 748 18.77 -5.09 34.83
C SER A 748 18.14 -4.09 35.79
N VAL A 749 18.77 -3.94 36.96
CA VAL A 749 18.34 -3.02 38.03
C VAL A 749 19.44 -2.02 38.35
N VAL A 750 19.06 -0.84 38.85
CA VAL A 750 19.99 0.18 39.33
C VAL A 750 19.76 0.39 40.82
N LEU A 751 20.82 0.29 41.62
CA LEU A 751 20.80 0.59 43.04
C LEU A 751 21.35 2.00 43.28
N SER A 752 20.77 2.72 44.24
CA SER A 752 21.18 4.07 44.62
C SER A 752 21.14 4.29 46.12
N GLY A 753 22.10 5.05 46.66
CA GLY A 753 22.19 5.36 48.08
C GLY A 753 23.49 6.09 48.41
N ASP A 754 23.88 6.05 49.69
CA ASP A 754 25.18 6.57 50.13
C ASP A 754 26.33 5.84 49.40
N ALA A 755 27.42 6.58 49.10
CA ALA A 755 28.51 6.07 48.27
C ALA A 755 29.12 4.76 48.81
N ASP A 756 29.35 4.70 50.12
CA ASP A 756 29.93 3.52 50.80
C ASP A 756 29.00 2.29 50.70
N ALA A 757 27.69 2.49 50.88
CA ALA A 757 26.69 1.43 50.81
C ALA A 757 26.54 0.88 49.37
N VAL A 758 26.64 1.76 48.37
CA VAL A 758 26.62 1.37 46.95
C VAL A 758 27.90 0.61 46.58
N GLU A 759 29.06 0.99 47.12
CA GLU A 759 30.31 0.28 46.88
C GLU A 759 30.34 -1.10 47.57
N GLU A 760 29.77 -1.22 48.76
CA GLU A 760 29.56 -2.51 49.43
C GLU A 760 28.61 -3.41 48.64
N ALA A 761 27.47 -2.88 48.17
CA ALA A 761 26.57 -3.61 47.28
C ALA A 761 27.25 -4.04 45.97
N ALA A 762 28.09 -3.17 45.39
CA ALA A 762 28.86 -3.50 44.20
C ALA A 762 29.83 -4.66 44.45
N ARG A 763 30.47 -4.73 45.62
CA ARG A 763 31.32 -5.87 46.02
C ARG A 763 30.49 -7.14 46.21
N TYR A 764 29.39 -7.07 46.95
CA TYR A 764 28.47 -8.20 47.19
C TYR A 764 28.05 -8.89 45.89
N TRP A 765 27.69 -8.11 44.85
CA TRP A 765 27.26 -8.64 43.57
C TRP A 765 28.42 -9.15 42.70
N ARG A 766 29.59 -8.51 42.75
CA ARG A 766 30.80 -9.02 42.07
C ARG A 766 31.25 -10.36 42.64
N ASP A 767 31.19 -10.53 43.96
CA ASP A 767 31.56 -11.79 44.63
C ASP A 767 30.62 -12.95 44.23
N ARG A 768 29.40 -12.62 43.81
CA ARG A 768 28.41 -13.56 43.22
C ARG A 768 28.51 -13.69 41.71
N SER A 769 29.62 -13.23 41.10
CA SER A 769 29.87 -13.26 39.67
C SER A 769 28.79 -12.55 38.82
N ARG A 770 28.08 -11.56 39.40
CA ARG A 770 27.15 -10.71 38.63
C ARG A 770 27.92 -9.54 38.00
N ARG A 771 27.45 -9.10 36.83
CA ARG A 771 27.99 -7.90 36.17
C ARG A 771 27.51 -6.64 36.90
N VAL A 772 28.45 -5.79 37.26
CA VAL A 772 28.22 -4.56 38.04
C VAL A 772 28.91 -3.40 37.34
N ARG A 773 28.19 -2.31 37.07
CA ARG A 773 28.71 -1.10 36.42
C ARG A 773 28.37 0.14 37.25
N PRO A 774 29.36 0.82 37.86
CA PRO A 774 29.14 2.13 38.47
C PRO A 774 28.61 3.12 37.43
N LEU A 775 27.58 3.89 37.79
CA LEU A 775 27.06 4.95 36.94
C LEU A 775 27.81 6.27 37.21
N ARG A 776 27.96 7.08 36.16
CA ARG A 776 28.64 8.37 36.26
C ARG A 776 27.68 9.40 36.87
N GLY A 777 28.19 10.20 37.81
CA GLY A 777 27.41 11.19 38.57
C GLY A 777 27.49 10.91 40.07
N GLY A 778 27.99 11.87 40.85
CA GLY A 778 28.16 11.76 42.31
C GLY A 778 26.87 11.94 43.10
N GLN A 779 25.71 11.63 42.51
CA GLN A 779 24.39 11.83 43.10
C GLN A 779 23.60 10.52 43.11
N ALA A 780 22.83 10.32 44.19
CA ALA A 780 21.98 9.15 44.37
C ALA A 780 20.53 9.43 43.93
N PHE A 781 20.29 9.52 42.62
CA PHE A 781 18.95 9.76 42.07
C PHE A 781 17.96 8.66 42.50
N HIS A 782 16.67 9.02 42.63
CA HIS A 782 15.60 8.08 42.97
C HIS A 782 15.82 7.38 44.31
N SER A 783 16.32 8.14 45.27
CA SER A 783 16.60 7.68 46.64
C SER A 783 16.16 8.71 47.68
N PRO A 784 16.08 8.33 48.97
CA PRO A 784 15.83 9.27 50.06
C PRO A 784 16.82 10.44 50.13
N LEU A 785 18.00 10.35 49.51
CA LEU A 785 18.97 11.44 49.45
C LEU A 785 18.52 12.61 48.57
N MET A 786 17.46 12.44 47.77
CA MET A 786 16.83 13.53 47.01
C MET A 786 15.87 14.38 47.86
N GLU A 787 15.46 13.92 49.05
CA GLU A 787 14.48 14.59 49.92
C GLU A 787 14.78 16.08 50.17
N PRO A 788 16.04 16.52 50.40
CA PRO A 788 16.34 17.93 50.62
C PRO A 788 16.04 18.84 49.41
N ALA A 789 15.99 18.27 48.19
CA ALA A 789 15.65 19.01 46.98
C ALA A 789 14.13 19.05 46.71
N VAL A 790 13.33 18.15 47.29
CA VAL A 790 11.90 17.98 47.00
C VAL A 790 11.12 19.26 47.24
N ALA A 791 11.19 19.84 48.45
CA ALA A 791 10.40 21.03 48.80
C ALA A 791 10.74 22.25 47.91
N ALA A 792 12.04 22.45 47.63
CA ALA A 792 12.49 23.53 46.76
C ALA A 792 12.10 23.30 45.30
N PHE A 793 12.05 22.05 44.84
CA PHE A 793 11.62 21.71 43.49
C PHE A 793 10.11 21.87 43.32
N THR A 794 9.30 21.44 44.29
CA THR A 794 7.84 21.71 44.31
C THR A 794 7.56 23.20 44.23
N GLU A 795 8.32 24.03 44.95
CA GLU A 795 8.14 25.49 44.90
C GLU A 795 8.57 26.10 43.55
N ALA A 796 9.57 25.53 42.88
CA ALA A 796 9.90 25.92 41.51
C ALA A 796 8.78 25.52 40.53
N LEU A 797 8.19 24.33 40.70
CA LEU A 797 7.11 23.81 39.86
C LEU A 797 5.81 24.62 40.01
N ARG A 798 5.54 25.23 41.18
CA ARG A 798 4.38 26.13 41.36
C ARG A 798 4.45 27.42 40.54
N LYS A 799 5.63 27.75 40.00
CA LYS A 799 5.85 28.98 39.22
C LYS A 799 5.70 28.77 37.71
N VAL A 800 5.51 27.53 37.27
CA VAL A 800 5.27 27.18 35.86
C VAL A 800 3.81 26.81 35.63
N SER A 801 3.36 26.94 34.39
CA SER A 801 1.99 26.61 34.01
C SER A 801 1.88 25.17 33.52
N PHE A 802 0.84 24.45 33.93
CA PHE A 802 0.57 23.08 33.49
C PHE A 802 -0.62 23.04 32.53
N ALA A 803 -0.54 22.18 31.52
CA ALA A 803 -1.65 21.80 30.65
C ALA A 803 -1.83 20.28 30.63
N ALA A 804 -3.04 19.83 30.28
CA ALA A 804 -3.30 18.40 30.13
C ALA A 804 -2.53 17.86 28.90
N PRO A 805 -1.96 16.65 28.96
CA PRO A 805 -1.21 16.08 27.85
C PRO A 805 -2.11 15.86 26.63
N GLU A 806 -1.67 16.35 25.47
CA GLU A 806 -2.27 16.15 24.15
C GLU A 806 -1.87 14.80 23.52
N ILE A 807 -0.70 14.28 23.92
CA ILE A 807 -0.19 12.98 23.51
C ILE A 807 -0.20 12.05 24.74
N PRO A 808 -0.75 10.83 24.64
CA PRO A 808 -0.70 9.86 25.73
C PRO A 808 0.72 9.65 26.26
N LEU A 809 0.88 9.78 27.59
CA LEU A 809 2.14 9.62 28.31
C LEU A 809 2.08 8.37 29.20
N ILE A 810 3.06 7.47 29.06
CA ILE A 810 3.25 6.36 30.00
C ILE A 810 4.24 6.81 31.07
N SER A 811 3.76 6.81 32.31
CA SER A 811 4.53 7.22 33.47
C SER A 811 5.52 6.13 33.86
N THR A 812 6.81 6.47 33.96
CA THR A 812 7.82 5.54 34.46
C THR A 812 7.86 5.49 35.98
N VAL A 813 7.10 6.32 36.68
CA VAL A 813 6.89 6.19 38.13
C VAL A 813 5.95 5.02 38.44
N THR A 814 4.92 4.83 37.61
CA THR A 814 3.84 3.84 37.83
C THR A 814 3.94 2.64 36.88
N GLY A 815 4.66 2.77 35.77
CA GLY A 815 4.70 1.76 34.71
C GLY A 815 3.40 1.62 33.91
N ARG A 816 2.50 2.62 33.96
CA ARG A 816 1.16 2.59 33.36
C ARG A 816 0.84 3.92 32.66
N PRO A 817 -0.18 3.97 31.76
CA PRO A 817 -0.65 5.23 31.19
C PRO A 817 -1.05 6.19 32.31
N VAL A 818 -0.65 7.45 32.19
CA VAL A 818 -0.80 8.40 33.29
C VAL A 818 -2.23 8.95 33.39
N ASP A 819 -2.68 9.26 34.61
CA ASP A 819 -3.85 10.12 34.79
C ASP A 819 -3.47 11.56 34.38
N PRO A 820 -4.13 12.16 33.37
CA PRO A 820 -3.86 13.53 32.93
C PRO A 820 -3.87 14.55 34.09
N ARG A 821 -4.67 14.33 35.14
CA ARG A 821 -4.72 15.23 36.30
C ARG A 821 -3.49 15.11 37.18
N ALA A 822 -2.90 13.92 37.29
CA ALA A 822 -1.73 13.70 38.15
C ALA A 822 -0.50 14.45 37.63
N VAL A 823 -0.20 14.36 36.32
CA VAL A 823 0.96 15.03 35.70
C VAL A 823 0.86 16.55 35.63
N THR A 824 -0.34 17.09 35.83
CA THR A 824 -0.59 18.53 35.95
C THR A 824 -0.36 19.09 37.36
N THR A 825 0.22 18.29 38.27
CA THR A 825 0.50 18.71 39.66
C THR A 825 2.00 18.77 39.95
N PRO A 826 2.47 19.80 40.68
CA PRO A 826 3.84 19.85 41.18
C PRO A 826 4.25 18.62 42.01
N GLU A 827 3.30 18.02 42.73
CA GLU A 827 3.52 16.89 43.62
C GLU A 827 3.94 15.63 42.86
N TYR A 828 3.37 15.38 41.68
CA TYR A 828 3.77 14.25 40.83
C TYR A 828 5.25 14.32 40.44
N TRP A 829 5.70 15.48 39.95
CA TRP A 829 7.08 15.69 39.51
C TRP A 829 8.08 15.70 40.66
N ALA A 830 7.65 16.14 41.85
CA ALA A 830 8.43 16.03 43.06
C ALA A 830 8.61 14.56 43.49
N ASP A 831 7.56 13.72 43.39
CA ASP A 831 7.67 12.29 43.67
C ASP A 831 8.49 11.56 42.59
N GLN A 832 8.39 11.98 41.32
CA GLN A 832 9.17 11.45 40.19
C GLN A 832 10.69 11.54 40.40
N LEU A 833 11.15 12.58 41.10
CA LEU A 833 12.57 12.74 41.44
C LEU A 833 13.08 11.70 42.46
N ARG A 834 12.17 11.10 43.23
CA ARG A 834 12.47 10.25 44.40
C ARG A 834 12.11 8.77 44.17
N ARG A 835 11.07 8.49 43.38
CA ARG A 835 10.54 7.14 43.16
C ARG A 835 11.38 6.33 42.17
N PRO A 836 11.40 4.99 42.29
CA PRO A 836 12.08 4.13 41.32
C PRO A 836 11.49 4.25 39.92
N VAL A 837 12.35 4.25 38.90
CA VAL A 837 11.96 4.24 37.49
C VAL A 837 11.56 2.82 37.06
N ARG A 838 10.28 2.60 36.80
CA ARG A 838 9.64 1.36 36.32
C ARG A 838 9.69 1.25 34.78
N PHE A 839 10.88 1.38 34.18
CA PHE A 839 11.02 1.39 32.72
C PHE A 839 10.59 0.05 32.07
N ALA A 840 10.95 -1.08 32.68
CA ALA A 840 10.54 -2.40 32.18
C ALA A 840 9.01 -2.55 32.12
N ASP A 841 8.30 -2.03 33.12
CA ASP A 841 6.83 -2.07 33.15
C ASP A 841 6.22 -1.14 32.10
N ALA A 842 6.78 0.06 31.94
CA ALA A 842 6.35 0.99 30.89
C ALA A 842 6.50 0.38 29.47
N VAL A 843 7.59 -0.34 29.20
CA VAL A 843 7.79 -1.05 27.91
C VAL A 843 6.78 -2.19 27.74
N ARG A 844 6.45 -2.94 28.81
CA ARG A 844 5.39 -3.96 28.75
C ARG A 844 4.03 -3.34 28.43
N THR A 845 3.71 -2.18 29.01
CA THR A 845 2.48 -1.46 28.72
C THR A 845 2.40 -0.96 27.27
N LEU A 846 3.51 -0.60 26.62
CA LEU A 846 3.48 -0.28 25.19
C LEU A 846 2.91 -1.44 24.36
N ARG A 847 3.20 -2.69 24.75
CA ARG A 847 2.63 -3.86 24.10
C ARG A 847 1.13 -4.01 24.35
N GLU A 848 0.70 -3.79 25.59
CA GLU A 848 -0.73 -3.77 25.96
C GLU A 848 -1.51 -2.71 25.15
N GLU A 849 -0.86 -1.61 24.77
CA GLU A 849 -1.41 -0.49 23.98
C GLU A 849 -1.33 -0.71 22.45
N SER A 850 -0.98 -1.92 22.00
CA SER A 850 -0.85 -2.30 20.58
C SER A 850 0.17 -1.44 19.81
N ILE A 851 1.26 -1.02 20.47
CA ILE A 851 2.40 -0.37 19.82
C ILE A 851 3.20 -1.40 19.02
N THR A 852 3.47 -1.10 17.76
CA THR A 852 4.28 -1.98 16.89
C THR A 852 5.66 -1.41 16.59
N THR A 853 5.86 -0.12 16.83
CA THR A 853 7.11 0.59 16.55
C THR A 853 7.50 1.47 17.72
N ILE A 854 8.73 1.34 18.20
CA ILE A 854 9.33 2.12 19.29
C ILE A 854 10.55 2.85 18.73
N LEU A 855 10.60 4.17 18.89
CA LEU A 855 11.71 5.01 18.49
C LEU A 855 12.37 5.64 19.72
N GLU A 856 13.65 5.37 19.93
CA GLU A 856 14.47 6.07 20.90
C GLU A 856 14.92 7.43 20.37
N VAL A 857 14.52 8.49 21.07
CA VAL A 857 14.89 9.87 20.78
C VAL A 857 15.89 10.32 21.83
N GLY A 858 17.16 10.38 21.45
CA GLY A 858 18.28 10.65 22.35
C GLY A 858 19.59 10.78 21.58
N PRO A 859 20.66 11.28 22.21
CA PRO A 859 21.97 11.39 21.59
C PRO A 859 22.64 10.02 21.36
N ASP A 860 22.22 8.97 22.07
CA ASP A 860 22.70 7.60 21.94
C ASP A 860 21.58 6.57 22.22
N GLY A 861 21.77 5.32 21.77
CA GLY A 861 20.79 4.23 21.86
C GLY A 861 20.91 3.37 23.12
N VAL A 862 20.71 3.96 24.30
CA VAL A 862 20.88 3.27 25.60
C VAL A 862 19.64 2.50 26.05
N LEU A 863 18.44 2.95 25.67
CA LEU A 863 17.16 2.33 26.01
C LEU A 863 16.79 1.20 25.06
N THR A 864 17.20 1.27 23.79
CA THR A 864 16.89 0.29 22.75
C THR A 864 17.27 -1.15 23.15
N PRO A 865 18.49 -1.43 23.66
CA PRO A 865 18.84 -2.77 24.13
C PRO A 865 17.99 -3.22 25.33
N MET A 866 17.63 -2.31 26.24
CA MET A 866 16.82 -2.61 27.42
C MET A 866 15.38 -2.92 27.04
N ALA A 867 14.80 -2.14 26.13
CA ALA A 867 13.47 -2.37 25.59
C ALA A 867 13.40 -3.73 24.86
N ARG A 868 14.39 -4.06 24.04
CA ARG A 868 14.49 -5.38 23.39
C ARG A 868 14.54 -6.52 24.39
N GLU A 869 15.35 -6.41 25.45
CA GLU A 869 15.42 -7.44 26.50
C GLU A 869 14.05 -7.69 27.16
N VAL A 870 13.26 -6.65 27.39
CA VAL A 870 11.90 -6.76 27.94
C VAL A 870 10.93 -7.41 26.95
N LEU A 871 11.01 -7.06 25.67
CA LEU A 871 10.14 -7.58 24.61
C LEU A 871 10.43 -9.05 24.29
N ASP A 872 11.70 -9.46 24.29
CA ASP A 872 12.14 -10.84 23.98
C ASP A 872 11.67 -11.86 25.04
N GLU A 873 11.52 -11.44 26.31
CA GLU A 873 11.08 -12.31 27.40
C GLU A 873 9.63 -12.80 27.23
N GLN A 874 8.78 -12.01 26.55
CA GLN A 874 7.35 -12.27 26.47
C GLN A 874 6.89 -13.11 25.27
N ARG A 875 7.78 -13.91 24.64
CA ARG A 875 7.51 -14.92 23.58
C ARG A 875 6.11 -14.90 22.95
N ALA A 876 5.80 -13.86 22.17
CA ALA A 876 4.57 -13.83 21.36
C ALA A 876 4.91 -13.39 19.94
N ASP A 877 4.16 -13.94 18.97
CA ASP A 877 4.35 -13.90 17.51
C ASP A 877 4.35 -12.49 16.84
N GLU A 878 4.41 -11.39 17.60
CA GLU A 878 4.39 -10.01 17.08
C GLU A 878 5.77 -9.34 17.13
N ASP A 879 6.35 -9.09 15.95
CA ASP A 879 7.61 -8.35 15.75
C ASP A 879 7.46 -6.84 16.05
N VAL A 880 7.78 -6.41 17.27
CA VAL A 880 7.90 -4.98 17.61
C VAL A 880 9.24 -4.43 17.07
N THR A 881 9.19 -3.37 16.27
CA THR A 881 10.40 -2.71 15.76
C THR A 881 10.92 -1.68 16.75
N VAL A 882 12.19 -1.80 17.16
CA VAL A 882 12.86 -0.81 18.02
C VAL A 882 14.01 -0.17 17.25
N ALA A 883 13.92 1.14 17.02
CA ALA A 883 14.90 1.96 16.30
C ALA A 883 15.44 3.09 17.19
N VAL A 884 16.58 3.66 16.81
CA VAL A 884 17.25 4.74 17.52
C VAL A 884 17.55 5.88 16.57
N THR A 885 17.35 7.12 17.01
CA THR A 885 17.64 8.33 16.23
C THR A 885 19.14 8.59 16.05
N LEU A 886 19.94 8.47 17.11
CA LEU A 886 21.39 8.67 17.08
C LEU A 886 22.15 7.58 17.83
N ARG A 887 23.40 7.36 17.42
CA ARG A 887 24.29 6.39 18.09
C ARG A 887 25.69 6.95 18.21
N GLN A 888 26.25 6.89 19.42
CA GLN A 888 27.59 7.40 19.66
C GLN A 888 28.62 6.66 18.78
N GLY A 889 29.52 7.43 18.16
CA GLY A 889 30.58 6.90 17.28
C GLY A 889 30.16 6.64 15.84
N TRP A 890 28.91 6.96 15.47
CA TRP A 890 28.40 6.88 14.10
C TRP A 890 28.04 8.27 13.56
N PRO A 891 28.10 8.49 12.23
CA PRO A 891 27.64 9.75 11.65
C PRO A 891 26.15 10.01 11.96
N GLU A 892 25.86 11.19 12.48
CA GLU A 892 24.50 11.55 12.94
C GLU A 892 23.48 11.59 11.79
N PRO A 893 23.77 12.19 10.61
CA PRO A 893 22.82 12.17 9.50
C PRO A 893 22.50 10.75 9.00
N ASP A 894 23.49 9.85 9.00
CA ASP A 894 23.32 8.45 8.56
C ASP A 894 22.46 7.66 9.54
N THR A 895 22.70 7.81 10.85
CA THR A 895 21.90 7.15 11.89
C THR A 895 20.46 7.66 11.90
N PHE A 896 20.26 8.97 11.72
CA PHE A 896 18.93 9.55 11.58
C PHE A 896 18.20 9.05 10.32
N GLY A 897 18.90 9.03 9.17
CA GLY A 897 18.37 8.47 7.92
C GLY A 897 18.00 6.98 8.05
N ALA A 898 18.83 6.20 8.75
CA ALA A 898 18.57 4.79 9.02
C ALA A 898 17.35 4.59 9.95
N ALA A 899 17.16 5.48 10.94
CA ALA A 899 15.98 5.48 11.78
C ALA A 899 14.71 5.70 10.94
N LEU A 900 14.69 6.74 10.09
CA LEU A 900 13.57 7.01 9.19
C LEU A 900 13.33 5.87 8.20
N ALA A 901 14.39 5.24 7.70
CA ALA A 901 14.30 4.08 6.83
C ALA A 901 13.63 2.90 7.55
N ALA A 902 13.99 2.63 8.81
CA ALA A 902 13.38 1.60 9.63
C ALA A 902 11.88 1.85 9.86
N LEU A 903 11.49 3.11 10.11
CA LEU A 903 10.07 3.50 10.21
C LEU A 903 9.35 3.33 8.87
N HIS A 904 9.97 3.74 7.77
CA HIS A 904 9.40 3.67 6.41
C HIS A 904 9.05 2.26 5.99
N VAL A 905 9.97 1.31 6.19
CA VAL A 905 9.74 -0.09 5.79
C VAL A 905 8.69 -0.80 6.66
N ARG A 906 8.30 -0.21 7.80
CA ARG A 906 7.25 -0.70 8.70
C ARG A 906 5.90 -0.02 8.52
N GLY A 907 5.81 0.99 7.65
CA GLY A 907 4.54 1.59 7.24
C GLY A 907 4.41 3.09 7.51
N LEU A 908 5.25 3.65 8.38
CA LEU A 908 5.27 5.08 8.68
C LEU A 908 6.00 5.83 7.57
N VAL A 909 5.30 6.54 6.68
CA VAL A 909 5.89 7.19 5.50
C VAL A 909 6.43 8.58 5.87
N PRO A 910 7.76 8.78 6.01
CA PRO A 910 8.31 10.11 6.24
C PRO A 910 8.18 10.96 4.98
N ARG A 911 8.04 12.27 5.15
CA ARG A 911 8.17 13.25 4.05
C ARG A 911 9.64 13.42 3.69
N TRP A 912 10.19 12.46 2.95
CA TRP A 912 11.59 12.41 2.55
C TRP A 912 12.08 13.67 1.84
N ALA A 913 11.22 14.31 1.04
CA ALA A 913 11.54 15.56 0.36
C ALA A 913 11.91 16.70 1.32
N GLY A 914 11.43 16.67 2.57
CA GLY A 914 11.79 17.66 3.60
C GLY A 914 13.22 17.52 4.16
N LEU A 915 13.95 16.47 3.76
CA LEU A 915 15.35 16.23 4.15
C LEU A 915 16.37 16.56 3.07
N LEU A 916 15.91 16.84 1.84
CA LEU A 916 16.77 17.13 0.72
C LEU A 916 17.12 18.62 0.72
N ASP A 917 18.41 18.94 0.63
CA ASP A 917 18.90 20.31 0.53
C ASP A 917 18.75 20.85 -0.91
N ALA A 918 18.33 22.12 -1.03
CA ALA A 918 18.14 22.88 -2.27
C ALA A 918 17.02 22.33 -3.22
N PRO A 919 16.53 23.11 -4.22
CA PRO A 919 15.34 22.73 -5.00
C PRO A 919 15.66 21.58 -5.96
N ALA A 920 15.52 20.34 -5.46
CA ALA A 920 15.49 19.16 -6.29
C ALA A 920 14.25 19.20 -7.19
N ARG A 921 14.42 18.80 -8.45
CA ARG A 921 13.35 18.82 -9.45
C ARG A 921 12.87 17.41 -9.74
N GLN A 922 11.60 17.29 -10.14
CA GLN A 922 11.09 16.02 -10.64
C GLN A 922 11.77 15.68 -11.96
N VAL A 923 12.43 14.53 -11.99
CA VAL A 923 12.96 13.90 -13.20
C VAL A 923 12.14 12.67 -13.58
N PRO A 924 12.02 12.33 -14.88
CA PRO A 924 11.39 11.10 -15.32
C PRO A 924 12.11 9.89 -14.71
N LEU A 925 11.34 8.92 -14.22
CA LEU A 925 11.86 7.65 -13.72
C LEU A 925 11.15 6.48 -14.42
N PRO A 926 11.73 5.27 -14.41
CA PRO A 926 11.06 4.07 -14.90
C PRO A 926 9.71 3.86 -14.20
N THR A 927 8.76 3.25 -14.92
CA THR A 927 7.48 2.82 -14.36
C THR A 927 7.61 1.47 -13.64
N TYR A 928 6.57 1.12 -12.88
CA TYR A 928 6.48 -0.09 -12.07
C TYR A 928 6.83 -1.38 -12.84
N ALA A 929 7.65 -2.23 -12.20
CA ALA A 929 8.01 -3.55 -12.68
C ALA A 929 6.91 -4.59 -12.45
N PHE A 930 5.88 -4.57 -13.30
CA PHE A 930 4.79 -5.56 -13.30
C PHE A 930 5.30 -7.00 -13.32
N GLN A 931 4.81 -7.80 -12.38
CA GLN A 931 5.11 -9.23 -12.24
C GLN A 931 4.02 -10.05 -12.92
N ARG A 932 4.04 -10.01 -14.25
CA ARG A 932 2.96 -10.58 -15.05
C ARG A 932 2.93 -12.10 -15.01
N SER A 933 1.71 -12.62 -14.98
CA SER A 933 1.39 -14.02 -15.26
C SER A 933 0.40 -14.08 -16.41
N ARG A 934 0.37 -15.21 -17.10
CA ARG A 934 -0.52 -15.42 -18.24
C ARG A 934 -1.93 -15.79 -17.75
N TYR A 935 -2.94 -15.05 -18.22
CA TYR A 935 -4.36 -15.31 -17.99
C TYR A 935 -5.10 -15.28 -19.33
N TRP A 936 -5.66 -16.41 -19.75
CA TRP A 936 -6.43 -16.49 -20.99
C TRP A 936 -7.49 -17.58 -20.85
N TRP A 937 -8.75 -17.24 -21.15
CA TRP A 937 -9.81 -18.23 -21.24
C TRP A 937 -9.77 -18.92 -22.60
N GLY A 938 -9.65 -20.25 -22.61
CA GLY A 938 -9.62 -21.06 -23.83
C GLY A 938 -10.77 -22.06 -23.86
N ARG A 939 -11.51 -22.10 -24.98
CA ARG A 939 -12.35 -23.26 -25.30
C ARG A 939 -11.43 -24.44 -25.59
N SER A 940 -11.49 -25.50 -24.78
CA SER A 940 -10.93 -26.79 -25.15
C SER A 940 -11.74 -27.36 -26.33
N GLN A 941 -11.42 -26.97 -27.56
CA GLN A 941 -11.78 -27.79 -28.72
C GLN A 941 -10.74 -28.89 -28.83
N GLY A 942 -11.13 -30.11 -28.49
CA GLY A 942 -10.35 -31.30 -28.83
C GLY A 942 -10.23 -31.42 -30.35
N ARG A 943 -9.03 -31.23 -30.89
CA ARG A 943 -8.17 -32.30 -31.43
C ARG A 943 -6.91 -31.73 -32.08
N ASP A 944 -5.80 -32.33 -31.67
CA ASP A 944 -4.58 -32.65 -32.42
C ASP A 944 -3.86 -31.47 -33.12
N ASP A 945 -3.08 -30.69 -32.35
CA ASP A 945 -1.76 -30.19 -32.83
C ASP A 945 -0.91 -29.49 -31.74
N ASP A 946 -1.46 -29.18 -30.55
CA ASP A 946 -0.64 -28.84 -29.35
C ASP A 946 -0.28 -30.08 -28.51
N SER A 947 -0.70 -31.26 -28.99
CA SER A 947 -0.43 -32.58 -28.43
C SER A 947 0.92 -33.13 -28.91
N MET A 948 1.92 -32.29 -29.13
CA MET A 948 3.28 -32.77 -29.31
C MET A 948 4.21 -32.22 -28.23
N ALA A 949 4.10 -30.98 -27.77
CA ALA A 949 5.00 -30.49 -26.72
C ALA A 949 4.51 -30.87 -25.30
N THR A 950 3.21 -30.73 -25.04
CA THR A 950 2.59 -31.20 -23.80
C THR A 950 2.41 -32.72 -23.78
N THR A 951 2.25 -33.34 -24.95
CA THR A 951 2.24 -34.79 -25.11
C THR A 951 3.64 -35.38 -25.13
N LEU A 952 4.68 -34.71 -25.62
CA LEU A 952 6.06 -35.17 -25.41
C LEU A 952 6.41 -35.16 -23.92
N ASP A 953 5.99 -34.14 -23.16
CA ASP A 953 6.19 -34.11 -21.71
C ASP A 953 5.26 -35.13 -21.00
N ALA A 954 3.99 -35.26 -21.42
CA ALA A 954 3.05 -36.23 -20.85
C ALA A 954 3.43 -37.69 -21.17
N ASP A 955 3.80 -38.01 -22.41
CA ASP A 955 4.28 -39.30 -22.94
C ASP A 955 5.65 -39.64 -22.36
N PHE A 956 6.55 -38.66 -22.22
CA PHE A 956 7.81 -38.83 -21.49
C PHE A 956 7.54 -39.24 -20.06
N TRP A 957 6.68 -38.49 -19.35
CA TRP A 957 6.34 -38.83 -17.97
C TRP A 957 5.44 -40.08 -17.89
N ASP A 958 4.64 -40.43 -18.89
CA ASP A 958 3.84 -41.67 -18.97
C ASP A 958 4.74 -42.89 -19.19
N ALA A 959 5.74 -42.79 -20.06
CA ALA A 959 6.75 -43.82 -20.25
C ALA A 959 7.59 -44.01 -18.98
N VAL A 960 7.95 -42.92 -18.30
CA VAL A 960 8.57 -42.97 -16.97
C VAL A 960 7.63 -43.59 -15.93
N ARG A 961 6.32 -43.29 -15.95
CA ARG A 961 5.31 -43.86 -15.03
C ARG A 961 5.12 -45.36 -15.24
N CYS A 962 5.04 -45.80 -16.50
CA CYS A 962 4.79 -47.20 -16.88
C CYS A 962 6.06 -48.06 -16.82
N GLY A 963 7.22 -47.47 -16.55
CA GLY A 963 8.51 -48.17 -16.59
C GLY A 963 8.86 -48.66 -18.00
N ASP A 964 8.36 -47.98 -19.03
CA ASP A 964 8.51 -48.38 -20.42
C ASP A 964 9.77 -47.77 -21.03
N LEU A 965 10.86 -48.53 -20.96
CA LEU A 965 12.17 -48.14 -21.47
C LEU A 965 12.18 -47.87 -22.97
N SER A 966 11.41 -48.63 -23.74
CA SER A 966 11.38 -48.56 -25.21
C SER A 966 10.72 -47.26 -25.65
N THR A 967 9.54 -46.98 -25.08
CA THR A 967 8.79 -45.75 -25.36
C THR A 967 9.53 -44.51 -24.85
N LEU A 968 10.24 -44.60 -23.70
CA LEU A 968 11.07 -43.52 -23.19
C LEU A 968 12.28 -43.21 -24.08
N ALA A 969 12.96 -44.25 -24.59
CA ALA A 969 14.09 -44.10 -25.50
C ALA A 969 13.66 -43.52 -26.85
N GLU A 970 12.49 -43.91 -27.37
CA GLU A 970 11.90 -43.34 -28.58
C GLU A 970 11.53 -41.86 -28.38
N THR A 971 10.91 -41.51 -27.26
CA THR A 971 10.55 -40.13 -26.89
C THR A 971 11.78 -39.22 -26.78
N LEU A 972 12.92 -39.76 -26.32
CA LEU A 972 14.21 -39.05 -26.22
C LEU A 972 15.06 -39.11 -27.50
N GLY A 973 14.60 -39.79 -28.55
CA GLY A 973 15.29 -39.87 -29.84
C GLY A 973 16.53 -40.79 -29.86
N LEU A 974 16.67 -41.72 -28.91
CA LEU A 974 17.82 -42.64 -28.79
C LEU A 974 17.60 -43.90 -29.61
N ARG A 975 18.41 -44.10 -30.67
CA ARG A 975 18.18 -45.13 -31.69
C ARG A 975 19.20 -46.27 -31.68
N ALA A 976 20.30 -46.17 -30.94
CA ALA A 976 21.31 -47.23 -30.84
C ALA A 976 21.12 -48.09 -29.56
N PRO A 977 21.27 -49.43 -29.62
CA PRO A 977 21.13 -50.32 -28.46
C PRO A 977 22.07 -49.99 -27.29
N ASP A 978 23.23 -49.43 -27.61
CA ASP A 978 24.28 -49.07 -26.65
C ASP A 978 23.92 -47.81 -25.82
N GLU A 979 22.99 -46.99 -26.32
CA GLU A 979 22.49 -45.76 -25.69
C GLU A 979 21.37 -46.02 -24.67
N HIS A 980 20.72 -47.20 -24.74
CA HIS A 980 19.64 -47.58 -23.82
C HIS A 980 20.12 -47.98 -22.42
N GLY A 981 21.41 -48.34 -22.28
CA GLY A 981 22.00 -48.80 -21.02
C GLY A 981 21.93 -47.77 -19.87
N ALA A 982 22.04 -46.48 -20.17
CA ALA A 982 21.96 -45.41 -19.17
C ALA A 982 20.52 -45.17 -18.69
N LEU A 983 19.52 -45.33 -19.57
CA LEU A 983 18.11 -45.20 -19.22
C LEU A 983 17.62 -46.36 -18.34
N THR A 984 18.11 -47.59 -18.59
CA THR A 984 17.77 -48.77 -17.78
C THR A 984 18.16 -48.60 -16.31
N ALA A 985 19.26 -47.89 -16.03
CA ALA A 985 19.72 -47.62 -14.67
C ALA A 985 18.96 -46.47 -13.98
N LEU A 986 18.43 -45.49 -14.72
CA LEU A 986 17.81 -44.28 -14.19
C LEU A 986 16.27 -44.36 -14.09
N LEU A 987 15.63 -45.15 -14.95
CA LEU A 987 14.18 -45.26 -15.05
C LEU A 987 13.50 -45.57 -13.70
N PRO A 988 13.97 -46.54 -12.87
CA PRO A 988 13.33 -46.83 -11.58
C PRO A 988 13.30 -45.63 -10.63
N ALA A 989 14.37 -44.82 -10.61
CA ALA A 989 14.46 -43.63 -9.75
C ALA A 989 13.53 -42.51 -10.22
N LEU A 990 13.35 -42.35 -11.53
CA LEU A 990 12.43 -41.38 -12.12
C LEU A 990 10.96 -41.79 -11.89
N THR A 991 10.64 -43.08 -12.01
CA THR A 991 9.30 -43.62 -11.69
C THR A 991 8.96 -43.39 -10.21
N GLU A 992 9.88 -43.68 -9.29
CA GLU A 992 9.67 -43.47 -7.85
C GLU A 992 9.49 -41.98 -7.51
N ARG A 993 10.29 -41.10 -8.13
CA ARG A 993 10.17 -39.65 -7.96
C ARG A 993 8.83 -39.12 -8.48
N ALA A 994 8.37 -39.61 -9.62
CA ALA A 994 7.08 -39.22 -10.22
C ALA A 994 5.90 -39.67 -9.34
N ALA A 995 5.95 -40.91 -8.84
CA ALA A 995 4.96 -41.43 -7.90
C ALA A 995 4.87 -40.58 -6.62
N ARG A 996 6.02 -40.28 -6.01
CA ARG A 996 6.09 -39.46 -4.79
C ARG A 996 5.60 -38.02 -5.00
N ARG A 997 5.83 -37.42 -6.18
CA ARG A 997 5.31 -36.09 -6.52
C ARG A 997 3.79 -36.08 -6.64
N ARG A 998 3.20 -37.11 -7.25
CA ARG A 998 1.73 -37.24 -7.38
C ARG A 998 1.07 -37.42 -6.02
N GLU A 999 1.62 -38.31 -5.19
CA GLU A 999 1.14 -38.54 -3.83
C GLU A 999 1.15 -37.23 -3.03
N LEU A 1000 2.23 -36.45 -3.11
CA LEU A 1000 2.31 -35.14 -2.45
C LEU A 1000 1.32 -34.11 -3.01
N ALA A 1001 1.13 -34.05 -4.33
CA ALA A 1001 0.21 -33.11 -4.97
C ALA A 1001 -1.27 -33.43 -4.66
N GLU A 1002 -1.62 -34.71 -4.67
CA GLU A 1002 -2.95 -35.19 -4.29
C GLU A 1002 -3.22 -34.92 -2.80
N THR A 1003 -2.24 -35.24 -1.93
CA THR A 1003 -2.33 -34.92 -0.49
C THR A 1003 -2.42 -33.42 -0.23
N ALA A 1004 -1.72 -32.59 -1.03
CA ALA A 1004 -1.79 -31.13 -0.91
C ALA A 1004 -3.17 -30.57 -1.32
N SER A 1005 -3.81 -31.17 -2.33
CA SER A 1005 -5.16 -30.78 -2.77
C SER A 1005 -6.25 -31.03 -1.72
N TRP A 1006 -6.01 -31.96 -0.79
CA TRP A 1006 -6.95 -32.28 0.30
C TRP A 1006 -6.81 -31.37 1.51
N ARG A 1007 -5.81 -30.47 1.55
CA ARG A 1007 -5.56 -29.59 2.70
C ARG A 1007 -6.52 -28.42 2.74
N HIS A 1008 -7.35 -28.40 3.78
CA HIS A 1008 -8.27 -27.31 4.07
C HIS A 1008 -8.04 -26.79 5.49
N ARG A 1009 -8.30 -25.50 5.71
CA ARG A 1009 -8.35 -24.88 7.03
C ARG A 1009 -9.74 -24.30 7.24
N SER A 1010 -10.29 -24.47 8.45
CA SER A 1010 -11.51 -23.79 8.84
C SER A 1010 -11.25 -22.32 9.14
N THR A 1011 -12.11 -21.45 8.61
CA THR A 1011 -12.07 -19.98 8.74
C THR A 1011 -13.46 -19.48 9.10
N TRP A 1012 -13.54 -18.32 9.73
CA TRP A 1012 -14.79 -17.69 10.14
C TRP A 1012 -15.05 -16.45 9.29
N VAL A 1013 -16.24 -16.34 8.70
CA VAL A 1013 -16.59 -15.22 7.81
C VAL A 1013 -17.83 -14.48 8.32
N PRO A 1014 -17.91 -13.14 8.17
CA PRO A 1014 -19.09 -12.38 8.58
C PRO A 1014 -20.36 -12.88 7.90
N PHE A 1015 -21.40 -13.08 8.71
CA PHE A 1015 -22.72 -13.51 8.24
C PHE A 1015 -23.70 -12.34 8.31
N ALA A 1016 -24.02 -11.80 7.13
CA ALA A 1016 -24.95 -10.68 6.97
C ALA A 1016 -26.39 -11.18 7.03
N ALA A 1017 -26.90 -11.41 8.24
CA ALA A 1017 -28.32 -11.60 8.49
C ALA A 1017 -28.87 -10.43 9.34
N ASP A 1018 -30.15 -10.12 9.14
CA ASP A 1018 -30.82 -8.99 9.77
C ASP A 1018 -30.71 -9.08 11.31
N PHE A 1019 -30.24 -7.99 11.92
CA PHE A 1019 -29.96 -7.87 13.35
C PHE A 1019 -31.23 -7.66 14.18
N ALA A 1020 -32.32 -7.18 13.56
CA ALA A 1020 -33.55 -6.79 14.26
C ALA A 1020 -34.60 -7.90 14.32
N ALA A 1021 -34.48 -8.93 13.50
CA ALA A 1021 -35.49 -9.96 13.38
C ALA A 1021 -35.28 -11.07 14.42
N ARG A 1022 -36.37 -11.38 15.13
CA ARG A 1022 -36.42 -12.31 16.26
C ARG A 1022 -37.04 -13.64 15.81
N PRO A 1023 -36.71 -14.76 16.46
CA PRO A 1023 -37.29 -16.04 16.10
C PRO A 1023 -38.78 -16.04 16.45
N ALA A 1024 -39.63 -16.40 15.49
CA ALA A 1024 -41.08 -16.44 15.66
C ALA A 1024 -41.53 -17.81 16.18
N GLY A 1025 -42.67 -17.84 16.88
CA GLY A 1025 -43.27 -19.08 17.40
C GLY A 1025 -42.82 -19.43 18.83
N ARG A 1026 -43.23 -20.61 19.30
CA ARG A 1026 -43.01 -21.06 20.68
C ARG A 1026 -41.65 -21.75 20.81
N TRP A 1027 -40.78 -21.28 21.68
CA TRP A 1027 -39.40 -21.80 21.88
C TRP A 1027 -39.25 -22.47 23.25
N LEU A 1028 -38.65 -23.66 23.26
CA LEU A 1028 -38.30 -24.36 24.50
C LEU A 1028 -36.87 -23.98 24.89
N VAL A 1029 -36.67 -23.32 26.03
CA VAL A 1029 -35.33 -22.93 26.51
C VAL A 1029 -34.95 -23.81 27.69
N VAL A 1030 -33.83 -24.51 27.58
CA VAL A 1030 -33.39 -25.53 28.53
C VAL A 1030 -32.17 -25.04 29.31
N HIS A 1031 -32.29 -24.98 30.63
CA HIS A 1031 -31.22 -24.62 31.57
C HIS A 1031 -31.41 -25.38 32.89
N THR A 1032 -30.44 -25.34 33.81
CA THR A 1032 -30.58 -25.95 35.14
C THR A 1032 -31.12 -24.95 36.17
N GLU A 1033 -31.57 -25.43 37.35
CA GLU A 1033 -31.98 -24.57 38.46
C GLU A 1033 -30.84 -23.63 38.90
N GLY A 1034 -29.59 -24.12 38.93
CA GLY A 1034 -28.41 -23.32 39.28
C GLY A 1034 -28.00 -22.28 38.22
N GLN A 1035 -28.53 -22.37 37.00
CA GLN A 1035 -28.27 -21.40 35.91
C GLN A 1035 -29.33 -20.30 35.81
N ALA A 1036 -30.43 -20.40 36.56
CA ALA A 1036 -31.52 -19.44 36.49
C ALA A 1036 -31.09 -18.03 36.92
N ASP A 1037 -30.12 -17.93 37.83
CA ASP A 1037 -29.58 -16.66 38.35
C ASP A 1037 -28.39 -16.12 37.54
N ASP A 1038 -27.95 -16.81 36.48
CA ASP A 1038 -26.84 -16.34 35.62
C ASP A 1038 -27.33 -15.17 34.74
N PRO A 1039 -26.62 -14.02 34.75
CA PRO A 1039 -27.03 -12.83 34.01
C PRO A 1039 -27.05 -13.04 32.48
N ASP A 1040 -26.16 -13.89 31.95
CA ASP A 1040 -26.10 -14.18 30.52
C ASP A 1040 -27.26 -15.09 30.09
N VAL A 1041 -27.62 -16.07 30.94
CA VAL A 1041 -28.78 -16.94 30.74
C VAL A 1041 -30.06 -16.12 30.79
N SER A 1042 -30.21 -15.25 31.79
CA SER A 1042 -31.37 -14.35 31.93
C SER A 1042 -31.51 -13.43 30.71
N ALA A 1043 -30.41 -12.81 30.26
CA ALA A 1043 -30.43 -11.92 29.09
C ALA A 1043 -30.83 -12.65 27.79
N ILE A 1044 -30.37 -13.89 27.59
CA ILE A 1044 -30.74 -14.71 26.42
C ILE A 1044 -32.22 -15.12 26.48
N VAL A 1045 -32.71 -15.52 27.66
CA VAL A 1045 -34.12 -15.87 27.89
C VAL A 1045 -35.02 -14.66 27.64
N ASP A 1046 -34.65 -13.49 28.13
CA ASP A 1046 -35.40 -12.23 27.93
C ASP A 1046 -35.46 -11.85 26.45
N ALA A 1047 -34.32 -11.93 25.75
CA ALA A 1047 -34.24 -11.61 24.32
C ALA A 1047 -35.14 -12.50 23.44
N LEU A 1048 -35.36 -13.76 23.85
CA LEU A 1048 -36.28 -14.68 23.19
C LEU A 1048 -37.74 -14.48 23.63
N THR A 1049 -37.98 -14.09 24.88
CA THR A 1049 -39.33 -13.91 25.46
C THR A 1049 -40.07 -12.78 24.75
N ASP A 1050 -39.38 -11.69 24.43
CA ASP A 1050 -39.97 -10.59 23.67
C ASP A 1050 -40.41 -10.98 22.23
N GLY A 1051 -40.01 -12.16 21.73
CA GLY A 1051 -40.29 -12.66 20.38
C GLY A 1051 -41.61 -13.42 20.19
N GLY A 1052 -42.33 -13.75 21.26
CA GLY A 1052 -43.70 -14.30 21.17
C GLY A 1052 -43.98 -15.66 21.80
N GLY A 1053 -43.07 -16.22 22.61
CA GLY A 1053 -43.42 -17.32 23.54
C GLY A 1053 -42.25 -18.23 23.91
N VAL A 1054 -41.64 -18.00 25.07
CA VAL A 1054 -40.61 -18.89 25.66
C VAL A 1054 -41.23 -19.80 26.70
N VAL A 1055 -40.89 -21.09 26.65
CA VAL A 1055 -41.23 -22.10 27.66
C VAL A 1055 -39.93 -22.53 28.34
N PRO A 1056 -39.70 -22.15 29.61
CA PRO A 1056 -38.53 -22.62 30.34
C PRO A 1056 -38.71 -24.10 30.72
N LEU A 1057 -37.69 -24.90 30.40
CA LEU A 1057 -37.54 -26.27 30.83
C LEU A 1057 -36.33 -26.36 31.75
N VAL A 1058 -36.60 -26.29 33.05
CA VAL A 1058 -35.57 -26.30 34.08
C VAL A 1058 -35.24 -27.74 34.47
N LEU A 1059 -33.96 -28.11 34.41
CA LEU A 1059 -33.46 -29.43 34.81
C LEU A 1059 -32.86 -29.39 36.22
N ASP A 1060 -33.14 -30.43 37.02
CA ASP A 1060 -32.52 -30.65 38.34
C ASP A 1060 -31.08 -31.16 38.17
N GLU A 1061 -30.12 -30.54 38.86
CA GLU A 1061 -28.69 -30.88 38.77
C GLU A 1061 -28.32 -32.14 39.57
N SER A 1062 -29.19 -32.59 40.49
CA SER A 1062 -28.91 -33.67 41.44
C SER A 1062 -29.18 -35.08 40.90
N GLU A 1063 -29.84 -35.20 39.74
CA GLU A 1063 -30.16 -36.49 39.12
C GLU A 1063 -29.11 -36.92 38.08
N SER A 1064 -28.66 -38.18 38.14
CA SER A 1064 -27.69 -38.72 37.19
C SER A 1064 -28.27 -38.74 35.76
N MET A 1065 -27.71 -37.96 34.85
CA MET A 1065 -28.12 -37.84 33.43
C MET A 1065 -27.82 -39.13 32.64
N GLY A 1066 -28.67 -40.14 32.78
CA GLY A 1066 -28.62 -41.42 32.05
C GLY A 1066 -29.88 -41.69 31.21
N PRO A 1067 -29.99 -42.86 30.53
CA PRO A 1067 -31.11 -43.18 29.64
C PRO A 1067 -32.50 -43.12 30.30
N ALA A 1068 -32.58 -43.48 31.59
CA ALA A 1068 -33.81 -43.39 32.38
C ALA A 1068 -34.27 -41.94 32.67
N GLN A 1069 -33.35 -40.97 32.55
CA GLN A 1069 -33.63 -39.54 32.66
C GLN A 1069 -34.20 -39.01 31.35
N ALA A 1070 -33.65 -39.44 30.20
CA ALA A 1070 -34.15 -39.04 28.88
C ALA A 1070 -35.62 -39.43 28.69
N ALA A 1071 -36.02 -40.63 29.12
CA ALA A 1071 -37.42 -41.06 29.10
C ALA A 1071 -38.33 -40.22 30.01
N ARG A 1072 -37.86 -39.84 31.21
CA ARG A 1072 -38.59 -38.95 32.14
C ARG A 1072 -38.72 -37.54 31.59
N LEU A 1073 -37.66 -37.01 30.98
CA LEU A 1073 -37.65 -35.71 30.32
C LEU A 1073 -38.60 -35.71 29.11
N ALA A 1074 -38.63 -36.80 28.34
CA ALA A 1074 -39.57 -36.99 27.25
C ALA A 1074 -41.03 -37.04 27.72
N GLU A 1075 -41.31 -37.65 28.88
CA GLU A 1075 -42.65 -37.64 29.49
C GLU A 1075 -43.03 -36.26 30.05
N ALA A 1076 -42.08 -35.52 30.62
CA ALA A 1076 -42.29 -34.15 31.08
C ALA A 1076 -42.61 -33.20 29.90
N VAL A 1077 -41.90 -33.33 28.77
CA VAL A 1077 -42.18 -32.58 27.54
C VAL A 1077 -43.55 -32.96 26.94
N ARG A 1078 -43.90 -34.26 26.94
CA ARG A 1078 -45.20 -34.75 26.45
C ARG A 1078 -46.37 -34.29 27.31
N SER A 1079 -46.27 -34.41 28.63
CA SER A 1079 -47.35 -34.08 29.57
C SER A 1079 -47.66 -32.57 29.62
N ARG A 1080 -46.69 -31.71 29.29
CA ARG A 1080 -46.87 -30.25 29.15
C ARG A 1080 -47.43 -29.82 27.78
N GLY A 1081 -47.50 -30.74 26.81
CA GLY A 1081 -47.97 -30.43 25.45
C GLY A 1081 -46.95 -29.61 24.64
N ASP A 1082 -45.65 -29.73 24.95
CA ASP A 1082 -44.58 -28.91 24.37
C ASP A 1082 -43.95 -29.55 23.12
N THR A 1083 -44.71 -30.36 22.38
CA THR A 1083 -44.23 -31.09 21.21
C THR A 1083 -44.27 -30.27 19.91
N GLU A 1084 -45.12 -29.23 19.87
CA GLU A 1084 -45.22 -28.26 18.76
C GLU A 1084 -44.50 -26.94 19.11
N VAL A 1085 -43.16 -26.98 19.11
CA VAL A 1085 -42.29 -25.80 19.28
C VAL A 1085 -41.55 -25.48 17.98
N ALA A 1086 -41.28 -24.19 17.76
CA ALA A 1086 -40.53 -23.67 16.62
C ALA A 1086 -39.02 -23.99 16.72
N GLY A 1087 -38.50 -24.19 17.94
CA GLY A 1087 -37.12 -24.60 18.18
C GLY A 1087 -36.84 -24.85 19.66
N VAL A 1088 -35.72 -25.50 19.93
CA VAL A 1088 -35.22 -25.79 21.28
C VAL A 1088 -33.86 -25.16 21.45
N LEU A 1089 -33.66 -24.34 22.49
CA LEU A 1089 -32.36 -23.73 22.81
C LEU A 1089 -31.81 -24.32 24.11
N SER A 1090 -30.68 -25.00 24.03
CA SER A 1090 -29.95 -25.55 25.17
C SER A 1090 -28.88 -24.57 25.66
N LEU A 1091 -29.01 -24.14 26.91
CA LEU A 1091 -28.03 -23.31 27.64
C LEU A 1091 -27.24 -24.15 28.66
N LEU A 1092 -27.38 -25.48 28.64
CA LEU A 1092 -26.79 -26.40 29.61
C LEU A 1092 -25.25 -26.37 29.65
N ALA A 1093 -24.60 -25.85 28.61
CA ALA A 1093 -23.15 -25.68 28.57
C ALA A 1093 -22.68 -24.35 29.20
N LEU A 1094 -23.53 -23.36 29.44
CA LEU A 1094 -23.18 -22.04 29.98
C LEU A 1094 -23.08 -21.99 31.52
N ARG A 1095 -22.44 -22.96 32.19
CA ARG A 1095 -22.46 -23.02 33.67
C ARG A 1095 -21.62 -21.93 34.36
N ASP A 1096 -22.08 -21.57 35.57
CA ASP A 1096 -21.66 -20.46 36.43
C ASP A 1096 -20.13 -20.40 36.70
N SER A 1097 -19.58 -19.21 36.49
CA SER A 1097 -18.18 -18.86 36.76
C SER A 1097 -17.84 -18.68 38.26
N SER A 1098 -18.82 -18.80 39.17
CA SER A 1098 -18.66 -18.43 40.58
C SER A 1098 -18.40 -19.59 41.56
N SER A 1099 -18.62 -20.86 41.20
CA SER A 1099 -18.46 -21.97 42.15
C SER A 1099 -17.06 -22.60 42.10
N ALA A 1100 -16.22 -22.26 43.08
CA ALA A 1100 -14.92 -22.88 43.37
C ALA A 1100 -15.02 -24.31 43.96
N ARG A 1101 -15.89 -25.17 43.40
CA ARG A 1101 -15.90 -26.61 43.69
C ARG A 1101 -15.42 -27.37 42.46
N ASP A 1102 -14.17 -27.81 42.56
CA ASP A 1102 -13.53 -28.82 41.73
C ASP A 1102 -14.40 -30.09 41.54
N ASP A 1103 -14.18 -30.73 40.40
CA ASP A 1103 -14.56 -32.11 40.04
C ASP A 1103 -16.01 -32.44 39.61
N LEU A 1104 -16.67 -31.60 38.81
CA LEU A 1104 -17.70 -32.09 37.87
C LEU A 1104 -17.19 -32.10 36.42
N ASP A 1105 -16.53 -33.21 36.10
CA ASP A 1105 -16.37 -33.88 34.80
C ASP A 1105 -17.04 -33.16 33.62
N THR A 1106 -16.21 -32.67 32.68
CA THR A 1106 -16.59 -32.16 31.34
C THR A 1106 -17.64 -33.03 30.64
N SER A 1107 -17.67 -34.33 30.94
CA SER A 1107 -18.68 -35.23 30.45
C SER A 1107 -20.11 -34.89 30.91
N THR A 1108 -20.35 -34.06 31.92
CA THR A 1108 -21.69 -33.78 32.46
C THR A 1108 -22.54 -32.91 31.53
N ALA A 1109 -22.02 -31.78 31.03
CA ALA A 1109 -22.73 -30.94 30.07
C ALA A 1109 -22.98 -31.68 28.75
N LEU A 1110 -22.00 -32.48 28.32
CA LEU A 1110 -22.11 -33.34 27.15
C LEU A 1110 -23.17 -34.45 27.34
N ARG A 1111 -23.15 -35.16 28.48
CA ARG A 1111 -24.16 -36.17 28.86
C ARG A 1111 -25.55 -35.54 28.94
N ALA A 1112 -25.67 -34.35 29.52
CA ALA A 1112 -26.93 -33.64 29.65
C ALA A 1112 -27.50 -33.25 28.29
N THR A 1113 -26.67 -32.70 27.40
CA THR A 1113 -27.09 -32.33 26.03
C THR A 1113 -27.42 -33.57 25.19
N THR A 1114 -26.69 -34.67 25.38
CA THR A 1114 -26.99 -35.97 24.73
C THR A 1114 -28.32 -36.54 25.19
N ALA A 1115 -28.60 -36.54 26.49
CA ALA A 1115 -29.87 -37.00 27.05
C ALA A 1115 -31.04 -36.11 26.61
N LEU A 1116 -30.83 -34.80 26.47
CA LEU A 1116 -31.80 -33.87 25.92
C LEU A 1116 -32.14 -34.24 24.47
N LEU A 1117 -31.14 -34.45 23.59
CA LEU A 1117 -31.38 -34.85 22.21
C LEU A 1117 -32.18 -36.16 22.10
N GLN A 1118 -31.86 -37.14 22.95
CA GLN A 1118 -32.61 -38.40 23.04
C GLN A 1118 -34.05 -38.19 23.51
N ALA A 1119 -34.26 -37.36 24.53
CA ALA A 1119 -35.58 -37.05 25.07
C ALA A 1119 -36.48 -36.32 24.06
N LEU A 1120 -35.93 -35.34 23.32
CA LEU A 1120 -36.63 -34.63 22.24
C LEU A 1120 -37.09 -35.61 21.16
N GLY A 1121 -36.22 -36.59 20.84
CA GLY A 1121 -36.53 -37.64 19.90
C GLY A 1121 -37.66 -38.58 20.36
N GLU A 1122 -37.62 -39.03 21.62
CA GLU A 1122 -38.64 -39.89 22.20
C GLU A 1122 -39.99 -39.17 22.35
N ALA A 1123 -39.98 -37.89 22.73
CA ALA A 1123 -41.16 -37.04 22.81
C ALA A 1123 -41.72 -36.59 21.45
N ARG A 1124 -40.99 -36.85 20.35
CA ARG A 1124 -41.32 -36.40 18.98
C ARG A 1124 -41.50 -34.89 18.84
N VAL A 1125 -40.60 -34.13 19.48
CA VAL A 1125 -40.53 -32.68 19.32
C VAL A 1125 -40.10 -32.34 17.88
N ARG A 1126 -40.82 -31.42 17.23
CA ARG A 1126 -40.55 -31.04 15.82
C ARG A 1126 -39.54 -29.91 15.65
N GLY A 1127 -39.30 -29.09 16.67
CA GLY A 1127 -38.37 -27.97 16.60
C GLY A 1127 -36.90 -28.43 16.65
N PRO A 1128 -35.99 -27.79 15.90
CA PRO A 1128 -34.56 -28.14 15.90
C PRO A 1128 -33.86 -27.71 17.20
N LEU A 1129 -32.86 -28.49 17.62
CA LEU A 1129 -32.03 -28.24 18.81
C LEU A 1129 -30.82 -27.36 18.47
N TRP A 1130 -30.74 -26.20 19.14
CA TRP A 1130 -29.60 -25.30 19.14
C TRP A 1130 -28.86 -25.38 20.47
N CYS A 1131 -27.52 -25.47 20.45
CA CYS A 1131 -26.71 -25.52 21.66
C CYS A 1131 -25.80 -24.30 21.75
N VAL A 1132 -25.80 -23.63 22.91
CA VAL A 1132 -24.99 -22.43 23.15
C VAL A 1132 -23.77 -22.79 24.00
N THR A 1133 -22.60 -22.36 23.56
CA THR A 1133 -21.30 -22.60 24.19
C THR A 1133 -20.56 -21.28 24.42
N ARG A 1134 -19.47 -21.31 25.20
CA ARG A 1134 -18.65 -20.12 25.49
C ARG A 1134 -17.18 -20.39 25.24
N SER A 1135 -16.54 -19.59 24.39
CA SER A 1135 -15.12 -19.72 24.03
C SER A 1135 -14.75 -21.14 23.55
N ALA A 1136 -15.67 -21.84 22.90
CA ALA A 1136 -15.48 -23.19 22.39
C ALA A 1136 -14.71 -23.23 21.06
N VAL A 1137 -14.70 -22.11 20.34
CA VAL A 1137 -14.00 -21.92 19.07
C VAL A 1137 -13.30 -20.57 19.07
N SER A 1138 -12.19 -20.47 18.34
CA SER A 1138 -11.51 -19.20 18.09
C SER A 1138 -11.83 -18.73 16.67
N VAL A 1139 -12.29 -17.48 16.55
CA VAL A 1139 -12.59 -16.87 15.24
C VAL A 1139 -11.47 -15.98 14.70
N GLY A 1140 -10.41 -15.77 15.47
CA GLY A 1140 -9.26 -14.92 15.14
C GLY A 1140 -8.33 -14.74 16.34
N GLU A 1141 -7.21 -14.03 16.14
CA GLU A 1141 -6.16 -13.85 17.17
C GLU A 1141 -6.59 -12.99 18.37
N SER A 1142 -7.69 -12.23 18.22
CA SER A 1142 -8.27 -11.39 19.27
C SER A 1142 -9.22 -12.14 20.22
N ASP A 1143 -9.47 -13.43 19.99
CA ASP A 1143 -10.34 -14.25 20.85
C ASP A 1143 -9.58 -14.80 22.06
N ALA A 1144 -10.29 -15.04 23.16
CA ALA A 1144 -9.73 -15.76 24.30
C ALA A 1144 -9.28 -17.19 23.89
N PRO A 1145 -8.32 -17.80 24.62
CA PRO A 1145 -7.96 -19.20 24.39
C PRO A 1145 -9.19 -20.12 24.42
N VAL A 1146 -9.26 -21.05 23.47
CA VAL A 1146 -10.36 -22.02 23.38
C VAL A 1146 -10.46 -22.82 24.67
N ASP A 1147 -11.62 -22.85 25.32
CA ASP A 1147 -11.88 -23.75 26.45
C ASP A 1147 -12.11 -25.17 25.90
N PRO A 1148 -11.18 -26.11 26.11
CA PRO A 1148 -11.31 -27.46 25.57
C PRO A 1148 -12.54 -28.20 26.09
N ARG A 1149 -13.08 -27.80 27.25
CA ARG A 1149 -14.28 -28.40 27.84
C ARG A 1149 -15.53 -28.06 27.04
N GLN A 1150 -15.59 -26.84 26.51
CA GLN A 1150 -16.67 -26.34 25.66
C GLN A 1150 -16.52 -26.84 24.22
N ALA A 1151 -15.27 -26.96 23.73
CA ALA A 1151 -14.97 -27.48 22.40
C ALA A 1151 -15.42 -28.94 22.18
N LEU A 1152 -15.52 -29.76 23.24
CA LEU A 1152 -16.06 -31.12 23.12
C LEU A 1152 -17.51 -31.13 22.62
N LEU A 1153 -18.32 -30.14 22.97
CA LEU A 1153 -19.70 -30.05 22.49
C LEU A 1153 -19.76 -29.71 20.99
N TRP A 1154 -18.75 -29.02 20.47
CA TRP A 1154 -18.60 -28.76 19.03
C TRP A 1154 -18.18 -30.01 18.24
N GLY A 1155 -17.37 -30.87 18.84
CA GLY A 1155 -17.10 -32.20 18.29
C GLY A 1155 -18.36 -33.06 18.26
N TRP A 1156 -19.08 -33.13 19.39
CA TRP A 1156 -20.33 -33.88 19.50
C TRP A 1156 -21.45 -33.35 18.60
N GLY A 1157 -21.63 -32.03 18.51
CA GLY A 1157 -22.66 -31.40 17.71
C GLY A 1157 -22.51 -31.69 16.22
N ARG A 1158 -21.27 -31.78 15.72
CA ARG A 1158 -21.01 -32.21 14.33
C ARG A 1158 -21.41 -33.66 14.08
N SER A 1159 -21.23 -34.55 15.06
CA SER A 1159 -21.74 -35.93 14.97
C SER A 1159 -23.27 -35.96 15.05
N ALA A 1160 -23.87 -35.19 15.96
CA ALA A 1160 -25.32 -35.09 16.12
C ALA A 1160 -26.01 -34.54 14.86
N ALA A 1161 -25.41 -33.55 14.20
CA ALA A 1161 -25.88 -33.01 12.92
C ALA A 1161 -25.94 -34.07 11.82
N ARG A 1162 -24.96 -34.99 11.78
CA ARG A 1162 -24.90 -36.09 10.80
C ARG A 1162 -25.84 -37.24 11.15
N GLU A 1163 -26.00 -37.56 12.43
CA GLU A 1163 -26.85 -38.68 12.88
C GLU A 1163 -28.34 -38.31 12.98
N HIS A 1164 -28.65 -37.06 13.28
CA HIS A 1164 -30.01 -36.55 13.52
C HIS A 1164 -30.28 -35.22 12.79
N PRO A 1165 -30.09 -35.14 11.46
CA PRO A 1165 -30.24 -33.90 10.69
C PRO A 1165 -31.68 -33.34 10.72
N ASP A 1166 -32.68 -34.18 11.00
CA ASP A 1166 -34.09 -33.81 11.10
C ASP A 1166 -34.43 -33.02 12.37
N ARG A 1167 -33.55 -33.03 13.37
CA ARG A 1167 -33.77 -32.45 14.71
C ARG A 1167 -32.65 -31.54 15.18
N TRP A 1168 -31.61 -31.37 14.38
CA TRP A 1168 -30.47 -30.52 14.70
C TRP A 1168 -30.65 -29.11 14.15
N GLY A 1169 -30.39 -28.11 14.98
CA GLY A 1169 -30.46 -26.69 14.62
C GLY A 1169 -29.08 -26.08 14.41
N GLY A 1170 -28.16 -26.31 15.35
CA GLY A 1170 -26.79 -25.82 15.23
C GLY A 1170 -26.11 -25.50 16.56
N LEU A 1171 -24.89 -24.98 16.44
CA LEU A 1171 -24.01 -24.55 17.52
C LEU A 1171 -23.84 -23.04 17.47
N VAL A 1172 -23.95 -22.40 18.62
CA VAL A 1172 -23.69 -20.98 18.80
C VAL A 1172 -22.59 -20.80 19.85
N ASP A 1173 -21.48 -20.15 19.51
CA ASP A 1173 -20.41 -19.84 20.45
C ASP A 1173 -20.38 -18.36 20.85
N LEU A 1174 -20.28 -18.11 22.15
CA LEU A 1174 -20.22 -16.78 22.75
C LEU A 1174 -18.78 -16.40 23.13
N PRO A 1175 -18.44 -15.10 23.18
CA PRO A 1175 -17.15 -14.68 23.71
C PRO A 1175 -17.07 -14.98 25.22
N ALA A 1176 -15.86 -15.03 25.76
CA ALA A 1176 -15.62 -15.27 27.20
C ALA A 1176 -16.41 -14.32 28.12
N ARG A 1177 -16.66 -13.10 27.66
CA ARG A 1177 -17.48 -12.08 28.33
C ARG A 1177 -18.51 -11.52 27.33
N PRO A 1178 -19.76 -12.01 27.36
CA PRO A 1178 -20.86 -11.45 26.59
C PRO A 1178 -21.08 -9.97 26.92
N ASP A 1179 -21.41 -9.18 25.90
CA ASP A 1179 -21.84 -7.78 26.07
C ASP A 1179 -23.37 -7.67 25.98
N GLY A 1180 -23.92 -6.48 26.27
CA GLY A 1180 -25.38 -6.28 26.25
C GLY A 1180 -26.05 -6.48 24.88
N ARG A 1181 -25.29 -6.64 23.79
CA ARG A 1181 -25.82 -6.94 22.44
C ARG A 1181 -25.85 -8.43 22.13
N THR A 1182 -25.09 -9.23 22.87
CA THR A 1182 -24.87 -10.65 22.60
C THR A 1182 -26.17 -11.44 22.61
N ALA A 1183 -27.07 -11.18 23.56
CA ALA A 1183 -28.36 -11.87 23.63
C ALA A 1183 -29.24 -11.67 22.38
N GLY A 1184 -29.27 -10.46 21.81
CA GLY A 1184 -29.99 -10.18 20.57
C GLY A 1184 -29.38 -10.88 19.35
N LEU A 1185 -28.05 -11.01 19.31
CA LEU A 1185 -27.34 -11.74 18.25
C LEU A 1185 -27.60 -13.25 18.33
N VAL A 1186 -27.68 -13.81 19.54
CA VAL A 1186 -28.06 -15.21 19.77
C VAL A 1186 -29.47 -15.48 19.29
N ALA A 1187 -30.45 -14.64 19.67
CA ALA A 1187 -31.82 -14.76 19.20
C ALA A 1187 -31.91 -14.72 17.67
N GLY A 1188 -31.13 -13.84 17.02
CA GLY A 1188 -31.04 -13.80 15.57
C GLY A 1188 -30.40 -15.05 14.95
N ALA A 1189 -29.41 -15.66 15.62
CA ALA A 1189 -28.68 -16.83 15.12
C ALA A 1189 -29.51 -18.12 15.09
N VAL A 1190 -30.52 -18.23 15.95
CA VAL A 1190 -31.33 -19.46 16.08
C VAL A 1190 -32.62 -19.42 15.25
N ARG A 1191 -32.76 -18.48 14.30
CA ARG A 1191 -34.02 -18.27 13.57
C ARG A 1191 -34.45 -19.42 12.66
N GLY A 1192 -33.53 -20.26 12.23
CA GLY A 1192 -33.83 -21.41 11.36
C GLY A 1192 -34.25 -21.06 9.93
N ASP A 1193 -34.08 -19.81 9.50
CA ASP A 1193 -34.32 -19.34 8.11
C ASP A 1193 -33.05 -19.34 7.24
N HIS A 1194 -31.95 -19.89 7.77
CA HIS A 1194 -30.68 -20.09 7.10
C HIS A 1194 -30.18 -21.52 7.28
N ALA A 1195 -29.35 -21.97 6.33
CA ALA A 1195 -28.73 -23.30 6.36
C ALA A 1195 -27.48 -23.39 7.25
N GLU A 1196 -27.13 -22.31 7.95
CA GLU A 1196 -25.93 -22.23 8.80
C GLU A 1196 -26.20 -22.86 10.16
N ASP A 1197 -25.36 -23.82 10.56
CA ASP A 1197 -25.46 -24.61 11.80
C ASP A 1197 -24.21 -24.50 12.70
N GLU A 1198 -23.19 -23.76 12.29
CA GLU A 1198 -21.97 -23.46 13.07
C GLU A 1198 -21.73 -21.94 13.10
N ILE A 1199 -22.17 -21.27 14.17
CA ILE A 1199 -22.18 -19.80 14.29
C ILE A 1199 -21.37 -19.35 15.51
N ALA A 1200 -20.53 -18.34 15.34
CA ALA A 1200 -19.87 -17.64 16.43
C ALA A 1200 -20.40 -16.21 16.54
N VAL A 1201 -20.82 -15.82 17.73
CA VAL A 1201 -21.28 -14.47 18.07
C VAL A 1201 -20.12 -13.73 18.72
N ARG A 1202 -19.78 -12.55 18.21
CA ARG A 1202 -18.77 -11.64 18.77
C ARG A 1202 -19.28 -10.19 18.73
N SER A 1203 -18.53 -9.27 19.34
CA SER A 1203 -18.83 -7.83 19.29
C SER A 1203 -18.90 -7.27 17.87
N SER A 1204 -18.18 -7.90 16.92
CA SER A 1204 -18.19 -7.58 15.49
C SER A 1204 -19.42 -8.11 14.73
N GLY A 1205 -20.27 -8.94 15.36
CA GLY A 1205 -21.46 -9.53 14.76
C GLY A 1205 -21.44 -11.07 14.76
N ARG A 1206 -22.22 -11.67 13.86
CA ARG A 1206 -22.28 -13.14 13.68
C ARG A 1206 -21.29 -13.56 12.61
N LEU A 1207 -20.59 -14.66 12.86
CA LEU A 1207 -19.61 -15.27 11.98
C LEU A 1207 -20.02 -16.73 11.73
N VAL A 1208 -19.84 -17.22 10.51
CA VAL A 1208 -20.12 -18.61 10.13
C VAL A 1208 -18.84 -19.32 9.70
N ARG A 1209 -18.76 -20.63 9.98
CA ARG A 1209 -17.57 -21.44 9.68
C ARG A 1209 -17.53 -21.84 8.21
N ARG A 1210 -16.34 -21.80 7.60
CA ARG A 1210 -16.06 -22.18 6.21
C ARG A 1210 -14.73 -22.90 6.07
N LEU A 1211 -14.69 -23.97 5.28
CA LEU A 1211 -13.43 -24.62 4.89
C LEU A 1211 -12.83 -23.90 3.67
N ARG A 1212 -11.54 -23.57 3.74
CA ARG A 1212 -10.78 -22.98 2.63
C ARG A 1212 -9.54 -23.81 2.31
N PRO A 1213 -9.22 -24.06 1.02
CA PRO A 1213 -8.00 -24.74 0.62
C PRO A 1213 -6.74 -24.00 1.12
N VAL A 1214 -5.70 -24.75 1.50
CA VAL A 1214 -4.41 -24.20 1.95
C VAL A 1214 -3.28 -24.70 1.04
N PRO A 1215 -2.52 -23.81 0.37
CA PRO A 1215 -1.41 -24.20 -0.48
C PRO A 1215 -0.22 -24.77 0.31
N ASP A 1216 0.53 -25.68 -0.32
CA ASP A 1216 1.72 -26.30 0.28
C ASP A 1216 2.85 -25.26 0.41
N GLY A 1217 3.30 -24.97 1.64
CA GLY A 1217 4.34 -23.97 1.91
C GLY A 1217 4.11 -23.12 3.16
N SER A 1218 2.93 -23.14 3.78
CA SER A 1218 2.75 -22.56 5.12
C SER A 1218 3.31 -23.53 6.16
N ALA A 1219 4.63 -23.54 6.35
CA ALA A 1219 5.24 -24.21 7.48
C ALA A 1219 4.79 -23.51 8.77
N SER A 1220 3.67 -23.95 9.35
CA SER A 1220 3.45 -23.73 10.78
C SER A 1220 4.54 -24.48 11.54
N PRO A 1221 5.07 -23.93 12.65
CA PRO A 1221 6.11 -24.60 13.42
C PRO A 1221 5.66 -26.03 13.77
N PRO A 1222 6.58 -27.01 13.79
CA PRO A 1222 6.23 -28.39 14.12
C PRO A 1222 5.59 -28.42 15.50
N TRP A 1223 4.34 -28.86 15.55
CA TRP A 1223 3.61 -29.02 16.79
C TRP A 1223 4.31 -30.07 17.67
N ARG A 1224 4.66 -29.68 18.89
CA ARG A 1224 5.29 -30.56 19.90
C ARG A 1224 4.38 -30.62 21.12
N SER A 1225 4.03 -31.83 21.52
CA SER A 1225 3.26 -32.12 22.74
C SER A 1225 4.10 -33.01 23.64
N ASP A 1226 4.14 -32.67 24.94
CA ASP A 1226 4.77 -33.50 25.98
C ASP A 1226 3.78 -34.51 26.58
N GLY A 1227 2.53 -34.56 26.09
CA GLY A 1227 1.45 -35.42 26.57
C GLY A 1227 0.76 -36.24 25.48
N ALA A 1228 -0.15 -37.13 25.89
CA ALA A 1228 -0.95 -37.97 24.98
C ALA A 1228 -1.93 -37.12 24.16
N VAL A 1229 -2.00 -37.40 22.86
CA VAL A 1229 -2.79 -36.65 21.88
C VAL A 1229 -3.90 -37.54 21.36
N VAL A 1230 -5.14 -37.05 21.40
CA VAL A 1230 -6.27 -37.70 20.72
C VAL A 1230 -6.47 -36.99 19.38
N LEU A 1231 -6.26 -37.72 18.29
CA LEU A 1231 -6.62 -37.30 16.94
C LEU A 1231 -8.08 -37.70 16.69
N THR A 1232 -8.99 -36.74 16.77
CA THR A 1232 -10.39 -36.92 16.35
C THR A 1232 -10.50 -36.48 14.89
N GLY A 1233 -10.83 -37.40 13.98
CA GLY A 1233 -11.00 -37.08 12.56
C GLY A 1233 -12.25 -36.23 12.31
N ASP A 1234 -12.14 -35.32 11.34
CA ASP A 1234 -13.26 -34.71 10.63
C ASP A 1234 -13.24 -35.21 9.18
#